data_AF-A0A0C9N829-F1
#
_entry.id   AF-A0A0C9N829-F1
#
_cell.length_a   1.000
_cell.length_b   1.000
_cell.length_c   1.000
_cell.angle_alpha   90.00
_cell.angle_beta   90.00
_cell.angle_gamma   90.00
#
_symmetry.space_group_name_H-M   'P 1'
#
loop_
_entity.id
_entity.type
_entity.pdbx_description
1 polymer ?
#
loop_
_entity_poly.entity_id
_entity_poly.type
_entity_poly.pdbx_seq_one_letter_code
_entity_poly.pdbx_strand_id
1 'polypeptide(L)'
;MAEIVHQKPIIANTDEFQHLFPPTAEDSVGATPAVNTTVDETTRSSNAPASQAGPIPTKSMSTGSLGSNSTSVLSCNAGIDYVIVFRFPTQLPKNDKTLTTRAQLEAKVAASLTSVTQRLTKVNLRFQVRPGKEDGTLLILVSSPVGPIKKEYRQERVRDFLLGVRVDEIGDESNNTNNVDQAFEDLTEAERLRLVYEILTQPETEGGAGISNEIDDYVESIMPLHDDKFNNKWLKSWSTKSLIDEHDLLTIRDHFGEKIAYYFAFLQNYFLWLSVPAAVGVLVYLTHSNTLAVWFSLFMLLWAILFTEMWKRKEAELAIKWGVRNYSKHEKRRAEFKGEKMVKDHVTGEDVPFVSAWKLLGRRVAALPGVAIGAFLLSIIVGFVFILQLFLHEYYNGPFAKFLHYAPTVGYVLFIPNMTKIYSKWVKTLTDWEMQKTDAQWEYSYTQKIFIANFLVGYLSLFITAWIYIPFGDHVLPYLTNLNISHDHKTVDFQRLRAQLVYFIVTGQLVGFLTEMVVPYALNKFVPKAKKMVHKKKSTAASTTSLSEKGPIAAIQDEEEEQFMNKVYKEVAMDEYAIYTDYVEMVIQFGYVSMFSTVWPLTALCAMINNWVELRGDAAKICKYTRRPIPHRAESIGPWLGNMETLVWLSSITMASFAYLFHPTTHIHSSYTPVFTLLAILVSEHLFIALRFGVRKALNLIPSMAEWLVRKEEYNLKKVWLDRMVGNHQKFVARRGLEHEEDNSDLADGLSYKLWNHHLDRQAETSEAIQLVQNAFKTK
;
A
#
# COMPACT_ATOMS: atom_id res chain seq x y z
N MET A 1 -25.80 -12.63 8.84
CA MET A 1 -26.93 -12.85 7.92
C MET A 1 -26.60 -12.18 6.60
N ALA A 2 -26.77 -12.94 5.53
CA ALA A 2 -26.31 -12.63 4.18
C ALA A 2 -27.27 -11.69 3.45
N GLU A 3 -26.72 -10.70 2.75
CA GLU A 3 -27.37 -10.14 1.57
C GLU A 3 -26.32 -10.07 0.45
N ILE A 4 -26.44 -11.05 -0.44
CA ILE A 4 -25.63 -11.27 -1.61
C ILE A 4 -26.07 -10.26 -2.65
N VAL A 5 -25.23 -9.27 -2.96
CA VAL A 5 -25.40 -8.45 -4.16
C VAL A 5 -24.92 -9.26 -5.35
N HIS A 6 -25.83 -10.06 -5.92
CA HIS A 6 -25.67 -10.59 -7.27
C HIS A 6 -25.80 -9.43 -8.26
N GLN A 7 -24.70 -8.78 -8.59
CA GLN A 7 -24.59 -8.18 -9.92
C GLN A 7 -24.33 -9.33 -10.89
N LYS A 8 -25.34 -9.65 -11.70
CA LYS A 8 -25.18 -10.53 -12.86
C LYS A 8 -24.05 -9.95 -13.73
N PRO A 9 -23.04 -10.74 -14.11
CA PRO A 9 -22.21 -10.36 -15.25
C PRO A 9 -23.14 -10.30 -16.46
N ILE A 10 -23.05 -9.22 -17.23
CA ILE A 10 -23.61 -9.18 -18.58
C ILE A 10 -22.78 -10.18 -19.38
N ILE A 11 -23.28 -11.41 -19.48
CA ILE A 11 -22.79 -12.41 -20.42
C ILE A 11 -23.12 -11.83 -21.79
N ALA A 12 -22.11 -11.27 -22.45
CA ALA A 12 -22.18 -11.07 -23.89
C ALA A 12 -22.35 -12.46 -24.50
N ASN A 13 -23.45 -12.66 -25.22
CA ASN A 13 -23.70 -13.86 -26.01
C ASN A 13 -22.52 -14.02 -26.98
N THR A 14 -21.66 -15.01 -26.74
CA THR A 14 -20.47 -15.30 -27.57
C THR A 14 -20.81 -15.97 -28.91
N ASP A 15 -22.09 -16.25 -29.17
CA ASP A 15 -22.54 -16.92 -30.39
C ASP A 15 -22.72 -15.99 -31.60
N GLU A 16 -22.57 -14.66 -31.44
CA GLU A 16 -22.69 -13.70 -32.56
C GLU A 16 -21.35 -13.29 -33.21
N PHE A 17 -20.20 -13.77 -32.72
CA PHE A 17 -18.87 -13.34 -33.22
C PHE A 17 -18.10 -14.39 -34.04
N GLN A 18 -18.69 -15.55 -34.33
CA GLN A 18 -18.00 -16.62 -35.09
C GLN A 18 -17.81 -16.34 -36.59
N HIS A 19 -18.39 -15.28 -37.15
CA HIS A 19 -18.29 -14.97 -38.59
C HIS A 19 -17.20 -13.94 -38.96
N LEU A 20 -16.34 -13.51 -38.03
CA LEU A 20 -15.37 -12.43 -38.26
C LEU A 20 -13.90 -12.86 -38.42
N PHE A 21 -13.61 -14.16 -38.48
CA PHE A 21 -12.26 -14.67 -38.74
C PHE A 21 -12.26 -15.64 -39.93
N PRO A 22 -11.47 -15.41 -40.99
CA PRO A 22 -11.32 -16.39 -42.05
C PRO A 22 -10.53 -17.60 -41.51
N PRO A 23 -10.83 -18.84 -41.96
CA PRO A 23 -10.10 -20.02 -41.53
C PRO A 23 -8.67 -19.98 -42.11
N THR A 24 -7.67 -19.99 -41.22
CA THR A 24 -6.28 -20.26 -41.58
C THR A 24 -6.14 -21.74 -41.94
N ALA A 25 -5.82 -22.01 -43.20
CA ALA A 25 -5.47 -23.35 -43.67
C ALA A 25 -4.14 -23.80 -43.05
N GLU A 26 -4.18 -24.87 -42.28
CA GLU A 26 -3.04 -25.76 -42.08
C GLU A 26 -2.98 -26.71 -43.29
N ASP A 27 -1.85 -26.77 -44.00
CA ASP A 27 -1.29 -28.06 -44.41
C ASP A 27 0.14 -27.98 -44.99
N SER A 28 0.96 -28.92 -44.49
CA SER A 28 2.02 -29.66 -45.19
C SER A 28 3.39 -29.01 -45.52
N VAL A 29 4.39 -29.45 -44.73
CA VAL A 29 5.60 -30.19 -45.13
C VAL A 29 6.30 -29.84 -46.46
N GLY A 30 7.56 -29.40 -46.35
CA GLY A 30 8.66 -30.07 -47.06
C GLY A 30 9.48 -29.26 -48.08
N ALA A 31 10.80 -29.53 -48.01
CA ALA A 31 11.85 -29.32 -49.02
C ALA A 31 12.61 -27.98 -49.03
N THR A 32 13.87 -28.10 -48.58
CA THR A 32 15.02 -27.29 -49.01
C THR A 32 15.21 -27.34 -50.54
N PRO A 33 15.88 -26.31 -51.10
CA PRO A 33 17.21 -26.62 -51.64
C PRO A 33 18.26 -25.55 -51.31
N ALA A 34 19.50 -26.04 -51.25
CA ALA A 34 20.73 -25.24 -51.29
C ALA A 34 20.97 -24.67 -52.69
N VAL A 35 21.83 -23.64 -52.79
CA VAL A 35 22.98 -23.51 -53.72
C VAL A 35 23.46 -22.04 -53.76
N ASN A 36 24.75 -21.85 -53.44
CA ASN A 36 25.82 -21.02 -54.07
C ASN A 36 25.42 -19.73 -54.82
N THR A 37 26.15 -18.61 -54.87
CA THR A 37 27.59 -18.26 -54.91
C THR A 37 27.58 -16.71 -55.11
N THR A 38 28.45 -15.86 -54.58
CA THR A 38 29.74 -15.31 -55.08
C THR A 38 29.66 -13.79 -54.89
N VAL A 39 30.48 -13.18 -54.01
CA VAL A 39 31.60 -12.29 -54.35
C VAL A 39 31.43 -11.52 -55.67
N ASP A 40 31.34 -10.19 -55.59
CA ASP A 40 32.13 -9.30 -56.45
C ASP A 40 32.25 -7.89 -55.86
N GLU A 41 33.50 -7.47 -55.67
CA GLU A 41 33.94 -6.07 -55.59
C GLU A 41 33.89 -5.45 -57.00
N THR A 42 33.56 -4.16 -57.11
CA THR A 42 34.33 -3.20 -57.95
C THR A 42 33.81 -1.76 -57.83
N THR A 43 34.69 -0.93 -57.27
CA THR A 43 35.06 0.44 -57.64
C THR A 43 34.40 1.13 -58.85
N ARG A 44 33.99 2.40 -58.66
CA ARG A 44 34.46 3.52 -59.52
C ARG A 44 34.20 4.92 -58.93
N SER A 45 35.25 5.73 -59.02
CA SER A 45 35.41 7.14 -58.66
C SER A 45 35.04 8.12 -59.78
N SER A 46 34.66 9.34 -59.41
CA SER A 46 35.03 10.67 -60.00
C SER A 46 34.15 11.72 -59.29
N ASN A 47 34.45 13.01 -59.08
CA ASN A 47 35.60 13.90 -59.23
C ASN A 47 35.16 15.25 -58.59
N ALA A 48 35.93 15.77 -57.61
CA ALA A 48 36.36 17.17 -57.31
C ALA A 48 35.77 18.37 -58.13
N PRO A 49 35.72 19.63 -57.60
CA PRO A 49 36.85 20.27 -56.94
C PRO A 49 36.59 21.17 -55.71
N ALA A 50 37.72 21.51 -55.09
CA ALA A 50 37.90 22.21 -53.83
C ALA A 50 37.93 23.75 -53.96
N SER A 51 37.55 24.45 -52.89
CA SER A 51 38.13 25.76 -52.55
C SER A 51 38.13 26.03 -51.02
N GLN A 52 39.34 26.13 -50.47
CA GLN A 52 39.85 27.09 -49.48
C GLN A 52 39.26 27.19 -48.03
N ALA A 53 39.97 26.54 -47.11
CA ALA A 53 40.57 27.01 -45.85
C ALA A 53 39.89 28.10 -44.93
N GLY A 54 39.31 27.63 -43.81
CA GLY A 54 39.55 28.00 -42.38
C GLY A 54 39.01 29.33 -41.79
N PRO A 55 38.88 29.50 -40.45
CA PRO A 55 38.81 28.53 -39.33
C PRO A 55 37.49 28.61 -38.52
N ILE A 56 37.21 27.54 -37.76
CA ILE A 56 36.01 27.31 -36.95
C ILE A 56 36.18 27.90 -35.53
N PRO A 57 35.21 28.64 -34.98
CA PRO A 57 35.02 28.76 -33.54
C PRO A 57 33.92 27.80 -33.06
N THR A 58 34.30 26.91 -32.16
CA THR A 58 33.43 25.98 -31.44
C THR A 58 32.49 26.76 -30.50
N LYS A 59 31.18 26.75 -30.81
CA LYS A 59 30.13 27.10 -29.85
C LYS A 59 29.39 25.82 -29.45
N SER A 60 29.52 25.49 -28.18
CA SER A 60 28.81 24.41 -27.48
C SER A 60 27.31 24.51 -27.71
N MET A 61 26.75 23.50 -28.37
CA MET A 61 25.31 23.33 -28.53
C MET A 61 24.80 22.67 -27.24
N SER A 62 24.12 23.46 -26.41
CA SER A 62 23.38 22.98 -25.24
C SER A 62 22.25 22.07 -25.73
N THR A 63 22.37 20.78 -25.43
CA THR A 63 21.26 19.83 -25.57
C THR A 63 20.16 20.21 -24.59
N GLY A 64 18.95 20.31 -25.14
CA GLY A 64 17.74 20.71 -24.43
C GLY A 64 17.40 19.78 -23.28
N SER A 65 16.75 20.36 -22.28
CA SER A 65 16.27 19.70 -21.07
C SER A 65 15.31 18.54 -21.39
N LEU A 66 15.76 17.31 -21.12
CA LEU A 66 14.92 16.13 -20.99
C LEU A 66 14.36 16.02 -19.55
N GLY A 67 13.20 15.37 -19.43
CA GLY A 67 12.42 15.17 -18.21
C GLY A 67 13.24 14.76 -16.98
N SER A 68 13.05 15.49 -15.90
CA SER A 68 14.06 15.71 -14.86
C SER A 68 13.96 14.84 -13.60
N ASN A 69 13.02 13.89 -13.50
CA ASN A 69 12.73 13.26 -12.22
C ASN A 69 13.22 11.79 -12.12
N SER A 70 12.97 10.92 -13.10
CA SER A 70 13.37 9.49 -13.05
C SER A 70 14.88 9.27 -13.24
N THR A 71 15.54 10.12 -14.03
CA THR A 71 17.01 10.15 -14.21
C THR A 71 17.78 10.64 -12.98
N SER A 72 17.11 11.35 -12.06
CA SER A 72 17.76 11.99 -10.92
C SER A 72 18.19 11.01 -9.82
N VAL A 73 17.46 9.91 -9.59
CA VAL A 73 17.79 8.93 -8.53
C VAL A 73 18.84 7.92 -8.96
N LEU A 74 18.80 7.48 -10.22
CA LEU A 74 19.90 6.69 -10.79
C LEU A 74 21.23 7.45 -10.68
N SER A 75 21.20 8.78 -10.75
CA SER A 75 22.37 9.62 -10.51
C SER A 75 22.81 9.72 -9.04
N CYS A 76 21.90 9.56 -8.07
CA CYS A 76 22.21 9.71 -6.64
C CYS A 76 22.65 8.41 -5.95
N ASN A 77 22.22 7.25 -6.45
CA ASN A 77 22.52 5.93 -5.89
C ASN A 77 23.39 5.06 -6.82
N ALA A 78 24.19 5.69 -7.68
CA ALA A 78 25.09 5.01 -8.62
C ALA A 78 24.40 3.94 -9.51
N GLY A 79 23.11 4.14 -9.82
CA GLY A 79 22.31 3.23 -10.62
C GLY A 79 21.82 1.96 -9.91
N ILE A 80 21.95 1.87 -8.58
CA ILE A 80 21.51 0.71 -7.78
C ILE A 80 20.02 0.85 -7.46
N ASP A 81 19.25 -0.17 -7.81
CA ASP A 81 17.81 -0.23 -7.54
C ASP A 81 17.53 -0.92 -6.19
N TYR A 82 18.19 -2.07 -5.93
CA TYR A 82 17.99 -2.88 -4.72
C TYR A 82 19.30 -3.39 -4.12
N VAL A 83 19.29 -3.63 -2.81
CA VAL A 83 20.34 -4.33 -2.07
C VAL A 83 19.74 -5.58 -1.44
N ILE A 84 20.31 -6.75 -1.76
CA ILE A 84 19.98 -8.01 -1.11
C ILE A 84 21.00 -8.22 0.01
N VAL A 85 20.50 -8.27 1.25
CA VAL A 85 21.31 -8.53 2.43
C VAL A 85 21.39 -10.04 2.61
N PHE A 86 22.59 -10.60 2.43
CA PHE A 86 22.85 -12.03 2.53
C PHE A 86 23.66 -12.29 3.81
N ARG A 87 23.03 -12.91 4.81
CA ARG A 87 23.62 -13.13 6.14
C ARG A 87 23.76 -14.61 6.43
N PHE A 88 24.98 -15.04 6.71
CA PHE A 88 25.32 -16.43 6.99
C PHE A 88 26.13 -16.55 8.29
N PRO A 89 25.99 -17.68 9.02
CA PRO A 89 26.74 -17.89 10.23
C PRO A 89 28.23 -18.13 9.91
N THR A 90 29.12 -17.44 10.61
CA THR A 90 30.59 -17.64 10.49
C THR A 90 31.11 -18.76 11.37
N GLN A 91 30.31 -19.19 12.35
CA GLN A 91 30.58 -20.30 13.27
C GLN A 91 29.55 -21.41 13.08
N LEU A 92 29.92 -22.66 13.40
CA LEU A 92 29.02 -23.80 13.32
C LEU A 92 27.77 -23.57 14.21
N PRO A 93 26.55 -23.62 13.65
CA PRO A 93 25.34 -23.41 14.42
C PRO A 93 25.17 -24.50 15.47
N LYS A 94 25.06 -24.12 16.76
CA LYS A 94 24.93 -25.06 17.90
C LYS A 94 23.70 -25.97 17.82
N ASN A 95 22.69 -25.59 17.03
CA ASN A 95 21.38 -26.26 16.95
C ASN A 95 21.20 -27.14 15.72
N ASP A 96 22.10 -27.11 14.73
CA ASP A 96 21.96 -27.89 13.51
C ASP A 96 22.83 -29.15 13.56
N LYS A 97 22.20 -30.31 13.79
CA LYS A 97 22.89 -31.60 13.89
C LYS A 97 23.39 -32.11 12.53
N THR A 98 23.01 -31.48 11.42
CA THR A 98 23.35 -31.92 10.06
C THR A 98 24.68 -31.37 9.54
N LEU A 99 25.15 -30.25 10.07
CA LEU A 99 26.40 -29.58 9.67
C LEU A 99 27.50 -29.91 10.67
N THR A 100 28.37 -30.86 10.33
CA THR A 100 29.43 -31.34 11.25
C THR A 100 30.77 -30.62 11.05
N THR A 101 31.01 -29.99 9.88
CA THR A 101 32.29 -29.34 9.56
C THR A 101 32.11 -27.94 8.98
N ARG A 102 33.01 -27.00 9.30
CA ARG A 102 33.03 -25.63 8.73
C ARG A 102 33.07 -25.63 7.19
N ALA A 103 33.77 -26.59 6.58
CA ALA A 103 33.83 -26.75 5.13
C ALA A 103 32.46 -27.10 4.50
N GLN A 104 31.61 -27.85 5.20
CA GLN A 104 30.25 -28.15 4.72
C GLN A 104 29.35 -26.92 4.79
N LEU A 105 29.51 -26.12 5.85
CA LEU A 105 28.80 -24.84 5.98
C LEU A 105 29.23 -23.86 4.87
N GLU A 106 30.53 -23.74 4.62
CA GLU A 106 31.07 -22.92 3.52
C GLU A 106 30.53 -23.37 2.16
N ALA A 107 30.55 -24.68 1.88
CA ALA A 107 29.99 -25.23 0.65
C ALA A 107 28.49 -24.95 0.50
N LYS A 108 27.71 -25.07 1.59
CA LYS A 108 26.27 -24.76 1.59
C LYS A 108 26.01 -23.28 1.32
N VAL A 109 26.76 -22.39 1.98
CA VAL A 109 26.64 -20.93 1.81
C VAL A 109 27.04 -20.54 0.38
N ALA A 110 28.15 -21.07 -0.13
CA ALA A 110 28.61 -20.83 -1.49
C ALA A 110 27.61 -21.35 -2.54
N ALA A 111 27.00 -22.51 -2.31
CA ALA A 111 25.95 -23.06 -3.17
C ALA A 111 24.70 -22.16 -3.17
N SER A 112 24.26 -21.68 -2.02
CA SER A 112 23.12 -20.74 -1.92
C SER A 112 23.42 -19.43 -2.65
N LEU A 113 24.60 -18.83 -2.42
CA LEU A 113 25.03 -17.61 -3.11
C LEU A 113 25.10 -17.81 -4.63
N THR A 114 25.63 -18.96 -5.07
CA THR A 114 25.71 -19.31 -6.50
C THR A 114 24.31 -19.46 -7.10
N SER A 115 23.37 -20.09 -6.39
CA SER A 115 21.97 -20.20 -6.83
C SER A 115 21.31 -18.83 -7.01
N VAL A 116 21.44 -17.93 -6.03
CA VAL A 116 20.88 -16.57 -6.10
C VAL A 116 21.49 -15.78 -7.27
N THR A 117 22.81 -15.79 -7.40
CA THR A 117 23.51 -15.04 -8.45
C THR A 117 23.26 -15.60 -9.86
N GLN A 118 23.11 -16.92 -10.01
CA GLN A 118 22.71 -17.54 -11.27
C GLN A 118 21.29 -17.13 -11.68
N ARG A 119 20.35 -17.10 -10.74
CA ARG A 119 18.97 -16.66 -11.00
C ARG A 119 18.89 -15.17 -11.36
N LEU A 120 19.66 -14.30 -10.71
CA LEU A 120 19.79 -12.90 -11.13
C LEU A 120 20.33 -12.75 -12.56
N THR A 121 21.33 -13.56 -12.91
CA THR A 121 21.92 -13.57 -14.27
C THR A 121 20.91 -14.05 -15.31
N LYS A 122 20.12 -15.09 -14.99
CA LYS A 122 19.08 -15.67 -15.87
C LYS A 122 18.02 -14.63 -16.27
N VAL A 123 17.69 -13.73 -15.35
CA VAL A 123 16.71 -12.65 -15.58
C VAL A 123 17.35 -11.37 -16.14
N ASN A 124 18.65 -11.42 -16.47
CA ASN A 124 19.42 -10.32 -17.06
C ASN A 124 19.51 -9.08 -16.15
N LEU A 125 19.57 -9.28 -14.83
CA LEU A 125 19.86 -8.22 -13.86
C LEU A 125 21.38 -8.13 -13.64
N ARG A 126 21.89 -6.90 -13.54
CA ARG A 126 23.30 -6.68 -13.18
C ARG A 126 23.41 -6.71 -11.66
N PHE A 127 24.45 -7.35 -11.15
CA PHE A 127 24.72 -7.33 -9.72
C PHE A 127 26.22 -7.21 -9.41
N GLN A 128 26.53 -6.65 -8.25
CA GLN A 128 27.86 -6.65 -7.66
C GLN A 128 27.77 -7.15 -6.22
N VAL A 129 28.74 -7.96 -5.79
CA VAL A 129 28.81 -8.44 -4.42
C VAL A 129 29.86 -7.64 -3.65
N ARG A 130 29.47 -7.08 -2.51
CA ARG A 130 30.35 -6.32 -1.61
C ARG A 130 30.31 -6.91 -0.20
N PRO A 131 31.40 -6.81 0.58
CA PRO A 131 31.39 -7.25 1.97
C PRO A 131 30.46 -6.38 2.81
N GLY A 132 29.75 -6.98 3.76
CA GLY A 132 29.03 -6.28 4.81
C GLY A 132 29.97 -5.76 5.90
N LYS A 133 29.47 -4.88 6.76
CA LYS A 133 30.24 -4.32 7.89
C LYS A 133 30.44 -5.31 9.04
N GLU A 134 29.52 -6.27 9.17
CA GLU A 134 29.56 -7.33 10.17
C GLU A 134 30.09 -8.62 9.53
N ASP A 135 30.90 -9.37 10.28
CA ASP A 135 31.39 -10.68 9.84
C ASP A 135 30.21 -11.61 9.51
N GLY A 136 30.24 -12.24 8.34
CA GLY A 136 29.15 -13.12 7.88
C GLY A 136 28.01 -12.41 7.14
N THR A 137 28.20 -11.15 6.75
CA THR A 137 27.23 -10.42 5.92
C THR A 137 27.84 -10.08 4.56
N LEU A 138 27.10 -10.34 3.49
CA LEU A 138 27.39 -9.92 2.12
C LEU A 138 26.24 -9.05 1.60
N LEU A 139 26.58 -8.04 0.80
CA LEU A 139 25.63 -7.15 0.17
C LEU A 139 25.68 -7.39 -1.33
N ILE A 140 24.56 -7.83 -1.91
CA ILE A 140 24.42 -7.98 -3.36
C ILE A 140 23.69 -6.74 -3.86
N LEU A 141 24.44 -5.83 -4.49
CA LEU A 141 23.92 -4.59 -5.09
C LEU A 141 23.35 -4.95 -6.46
N VAL A 142 22.06 -4.73 -6.68
CA VAL A 142 21.33 -5.07 -7.89
C VAL A 142 20.98 -3.81 -8.67
N SER A 143 21.26 -3.83 -9.97
CA SER A 143 20.90 -2.78 -10.93
C SER A 143 20.20 -3.42 -12.12
N SER A 144 19.04 -2.88 -12.49
CA SER A 144 18.22 -3.41 -13.56
C SER A 144 18.41 -2.61 -14.85
N PRO A 145 18.90 -3.26 -15.94
CA PRO A 145 18.95 -2.64 -17.26
C PRO A 145 17.55 -2.25 -17.77
N VAL A 146 17.50 -1.31 -18.71
CA VAL A 146 16.23 -0.82 -19.29
C VAL A 146 15.41 -1.93 -19.97
N GLY A 147 16.06 -2.91 -20.59
CA GLY A 147 15.41 -3.99 -21.35
C GLY A 147 14.41 -4.82 -20.52
N PRO A 148 14.85 -5.49 -19.45
CA PRO A 148 13.97 -6.27 -18.57
C PRO A 148 12.80 -5.45 -18.00
N ILE A 149 13.07 -4.22 -17.56
CA ILE A 149 12.03 -3.34 -16.99
C ILE A 149 10.99 -2.98 -18.04
N LYS A 150 11.42 -2.61 -19.26
CA LYS A 150 10.51 -2.25 -20.35
C LYS A 150 9.61 -3.42 -20.74
N LYS A 151 10.13 -4.65 -20.71
CA LYS A 151 9.35 -5.87 -20.96
C LYS A 151 8.30 -6.08 -19.85
N GLU A 152 8.72 -6.05 -18.58
CA GLU A 152 7.81 -6.23 -17.45
C GLU A 152 6.75 -5.13 -17.40
N TYR A 153 7.15 -3.87 -17.67
CA TYR A 153 6.24 -2.74 -17.75
C TYR A 153 5.13 -2.97 -18.77
N ARG A 154 5.47 -3.40 -19.99
CA ARG A 154 4.48 -3.70 -21.03
C ARG A 154 3.54 -4.82 -20.61
N GLN A 155 4.09 -5.91 -20.05
CA GLN A 155 3.31 -7.05 -19.57
C GLN A 155 2.33 -6.64 -18.47
N GLU A 156 2.80 -5.83 -17.53
CA GLU A 156 1.96 -5.30 -16.46
C GLU A 156 0.85 -4.38 -16.99
N ARG A 157 1.14 -3.45 -17.90
CA ARG A 157 0.12 -2.55 -18.44
C ARG A 157 -0.97 -3.30 -19.20
N VAL A 158 -0.59 -4.33 -19.97
CA VAL A 158 -1.54 -5.24 -20.63
C VAL A 158 -2.39 -5.96 -19.60
N ARG A 159 -1.76 -6.53 -18.56
CA ARG A 159 -2.46 -7.23 -17.50
C ARG A 159 -3.45 -6.31 -16.78
N ASP A 160 -3.02 -5.13 -16.35
CA ASP A 160 -3.86 -4.17 -15.61
C ASP A 160 -5.05 -3.68 -16.45
N PHE A 161 -4.86 -3.49 -17.76
CA PHE A 161 -5.95 -3.14 -18.67
C PHE A 161 -6.96 -4.27 -18.83
N LEU A 162 -6.50 -5.51 -19.08
CA LEU A 162 -7.36 -6.69 -19.22
C LEU A 162 -8.17 -6.98 -17.96
N LEU A 163 -7.61 -6.70 -16.79
CA LEU A 163 -8.24 -6.89 -15.50
C LEU A 163 -9.13 -5.71 -15.08
N GLY A 164 -9.21 -4.64 -15.88
CA GLY A 164 -9.99 -3.45 -15.57
C GLY A 164 -9.47 -2.66 -14.37
N VAL A 165 -8.18 -2.79 -14.07
CA VAL A 165 -7.47 -1.96 -13.07
C VAL A 165 -7.23 -0.56 -13.62
N ARG A 166 -6.88 -0.50 -14.91
CA ARG A 166 -6.76 0.74 -15.68
C ARG A 166 -7.76 0.74 -16.82
N VAL A 167 -8.31 1.93 -17.12
CA VAL A 167 -9.26 2.14 -18.24
C VAL A 167 -8.57 2.80 -19.43
N ASP A 168 -7.40 3.41 -19.22
CA ASP A 168 -6.60 4.01 -20.29
C ASP A 168 -6.11 2.95 -21.29
N GLU A 169 -6.18 3.32 -22.57
CA GLU A 169 -5.70 2.48 -23.66
C GLU A 169 -4.18 2.33 -23.65
N ILE A 170 -3.72 1.13 -23.98
CA ILE A 170 -2.31 0.86 -24.28
C ILE A 170 -2.05 1.42 -25.66
N GLY A 171 -1.14 2.40 -25.77
CA GLY A 171 -0.83 3.08 -27.02
C GLY A 171 -0.71 2.09 -28.21
N ASP A 172 -1.38 2.43 -29.30
CA ASP A 172 -1.53 1.61 -30.50
C ASP A 172 -0.16 1.15 -31.06
N GLU A 173 0.01 -0.15 -31.35
CA GLU A 173 1.19 -0.63 -32.08
C GLU A 173 1.17 -0.19 -33.55
N SER A 174 -0.01 0.07 -34.12
CA SER A 174 -0.18 0.39 -35.54
C SER A 174 0.12 1.85 -35.89
N ASN A 175 0.04 2.76 -34.91
CA ASN A 175 0.46 4.16 -35.04
C ASN A 175 1.73 4.40 -34.21
N ASN A 176 2.85 3.95 -34.77
CA ASN A 176 4.18 4.52 -34.54
C ASN A 176 4.62 4.50 -33.06
N THR A 177 4.93 3.32 -32.50
CA THR A 177 5.96 2.99 -31.45
C THR A 177 6.30 3.95 -30.31
N ASN A 178 5.61 5.08 -30.12
CA ASN A 178 6.09 6.22 -29.34
C ASN A 178 5.31 6.39 -28.04
N ASN A 179 4.02 6.01 -27.95
CA ASN A 179 3.25 6.25 -26.72
C ASN A 179 3.67 5.38 -25.54
N VAL A 180 3.89 4.07 -25.75
CA VAL A 180 4.34 3.16 -24.67
C VAL A 180 5.80 3.43 -24.30
N ASP A 181 6.62 3.82 -25.27
CA ASP A 181 8.03 4.13 -25.07
C ASP A 181 8.21 5.50 -24.40
N GLN A 182 7.41 6.52 -24.75
CA GLN A 182 7.33 7.79 -24.00
C GLN A 182 6.75 7.60 -22.60
N ALA A 183 5.69 6.79 -22.43
CA ALA A 183 5.16 6.49 -21.10
C ALA A 183 6.16 5.71 -20.23
N PHE A 184 7.12 5.00 -20.83
CA PHE A 184 8.25 4.40 -20.13
C PHE A 184 9.34 5.42 -19.79
N GLU A 185 9.55 6.46 -20.61
CA GLU A 185 10.43 7.59 -20.28
C GLU A 185 9.91 8.39 -19.07
N ASP A 186 8.59 8.48 -18.92
CA ASP A 186 7.90 9.12 -17.79
C ASP A 186 7.66 8.19 -16.58
N LEU A 187 8.33 7.03 -16.52
CA LEU A 187 8.17 6.07 -15.43
C LEU A 187 8.51 6.70 -14.08
N THR A 188 7.57 6.60 -13.14
CA THR A 188 7.80 7.06 -11.76
C THR A 188 8.83 6.18 -11.06
N GLU A 189 9.48 6.72 -10.03
CA GLU A 189 10.50 5.97 -9.30
C GLU A 189 9.88 4.80 -8.51
N ALA A 190 8.72 5.01 -7.91
CA ALA A 190 7.95 3.97 -7.24
C ALA A 190 7.59 2.84 -8.20
N GLU A 191 7.09 3.16 -9.41
CA GLU A 191 6.79 2.14 -10.43
C GLU A 191 8.04 1.40 -10.88
N ARG A 192 9.16 2.10 -11.11
CA ARG A 192 10.44 1.46 -11.47
C ARG A 192 10.87 0.45 -10.41
N LEU A 193 10.95 0.87 -9.15
CA LEU A 193 11.38 0.01 -8.06
C LEU A 193 10.42 -1.16 -7.86
N ARG A 194 9.11 -0.92 -7.95
CA ARG A 194 8.11 -1.98 -7.89
C ARG A 194 8.29 -3.03 -8.99
N LEU A 195 8.51 -2.61 -10.24
CA LEU A 195 8.79 -3.53 -11.35
C LEU A 195 10.06 -4.34 -11.12
N VAL A 196 11.15 -3.72 -10.66
CA VAL A 196 12.39 -4.43 -10.35
C VAL A 196 12.20 -5.42 -9.21
N TYR A 197 11.43 -5.04 -8.19
CA TYR A 197 11.07 -5.95 -7.10
C TYR A 197 10.22 -7.12 -7.59
N GLU A 198 9.26 -6.87 -8.48
CA GLU A 198 8.47 -7.91 -9.12
C GLU A 198 9.34 -8.86 -9.94
N ILE A 199 10.34 -8.36 -10.68
CA ILE A 199 11.29 -9.20 -11.42
C ILE A 199 12.13 -10.06 -10.45
N LEU A 200 12.54 -9.52 -9.30
CA LEU A 200 13.33 -10.24 -8.30
C LEU A 200 12.53 -11.36 -7.61
N THR A 201 11.29 -11.09 -7.25
CA THR A 201 10.48 -11.95 -6.38
C THR A 201 9.57 -12.92 -7.12
N GLN A 202 9.18 -12.60 -8.37
CA GLN A 202 8.29 -13.46 -9.15
C GLN A 202 8.87 -14.87 -9.36
N PRO A 203 8.03 -15.92 -9.37
CA PRO A 203 8.47 -17.27 -9.69
C PRO A 203 9.16 -17.37 -11.06
N GLU A 204 10.09 -18.31 -11.20
CA GLU A 204 10.78 -18.54 -12.47
C GLU A 204 9.84 -18.95 -13.62
N THR A 205 8.69 -19.56 -13.30
CA THR A 205 7.64 -19.93 -14.27
C THR A 205 7.00 -18.71 -14.91
N GLU A 206 6.96 -17.59 -14.19
CA GLU A 206 6.38 -16.32 -14.64
C GLU A 206 7.46 -15.38 -15.23
N GLY A 207 8.72 -15.82 -15.26
CA GLY A 207 9.85 -15.05 -15.80
C GLY A 207 10.63 -14.22 -14.78
N GLY A 208 10.35 -14.36 -13.48
CA GLY A 208 11.11 -13.71 -12.40
C GLY A 208 12.29 -14.55 -11.89
N ALA A 209 13.03 -14.01 -10.91
CA ALA A 209 14.19 -14.66 -10.30
C ALA A 209 13.83 -15.59 -9.12
N GLY A 210 12.61 -15.47 -8.58
CA GLY A 210 12.10 -16.28 -7.47
C GLY A 210 12.87 -16.09 -6.17
N ILE A 211 13.49 -14.93 -5.96
CA ILE A 211 14.29 -14.64 -4.78
C ILE A 211 13.37 -14.12 -3.67
N SER A 212 13.36 -14.78 -2.52
CA SER A 212 12.57 -14.38 -1.37
C SER A 212 13.32 -14.66 -0.07
N ASN A 213 13.16 -13.77 0.92
CA ASN A 213 13.69 -13.96 2.27
C ASN A 213 13.06 -15.15 3.02
N GLU A 214 11.91 -15.64 2.58
CA GLU A 214 11.22 -16.78 3.20
C GLU A 214 11.61 -18.13 2.59
N ILE A 215 12.07 -18.14 1.34
CA ILE A 215 12.37 -19.36 0.58
C ILE A 215 13.88 -19.62 0.52
N ASP A 216 14.68 -18.56 0.36
CA ASP A 216 16.11 -18.68 0.16
C ASP A 216 16.89 -18.67 1.47
N ASP A 217 17.64 -19.74 1.69
CA ASP A 217 18.59 -19.84 2.79
C ASP A 217 19.58 -18.67 2.75
N TYR A 218 19.69 -17.94 3.87
CA TYR A 218 20.63 -16.82 4.11
C TYR A 218 20.25 -15.47 3.47
N VAL A 219 19.16 -15.36 2.70
CA VAL A 219 18.64 -14.05 2.27
C VAL A 219 17.85 -13.43 3.42
N GLU A 220 18.39 -12.38 4.05
CA GLU A 220 17.75 -11.74 5.19
C GLU A 220 16.68 -10.72 4.74
N SER A 221 17.02 -9.85 3.79
CA SER A 221 16.12 -8.80 3.33
C SER A 221 16.51 -8.28 1.95
N ILE A 222 15.51 -7.77 1.22
CA ILE A 222 15.65 -7.10 -0.07
C ILE A 222 15.17 -5.67 0.14
N MET A 223 16.04 -4.68 -0.04
CA MET A 223 15.71 -3.28 0.29
C MET A 223 16.11 -2.30 -0.82
N PRO A 224 15.26 -1.30 -1.15
CA PRO A 224 15.67 -0.17 -1.98
C PRO A 224 16.46 0.85 -1.15
N LEU A 225 17.24 1.69 -1.83
CA LEU A 225 18.02 2.77 -1.19
C LEU A 225 17.25 4.09 -1.15
N HIS A 226 17.50 4.91 -0.13
CA HIS A 226 16.93 6.26 -0.02
C HIS A 226 17.52 7.25 -1.03
N ASP A 227 16.69 8.19 -1.50
CA ASP A 227 17.16 9.42 -2.16
C ASP A 227 17.28 10.56 -1.13
N ASP A 228 18.50 10.88 -0.73
CA ASP A 228 18.77 11.95 0.23
C ASP A 228 18.36 13.33 -0.28
N LYS A 229 18.42 13.58 -1.59
CA LYS A 229 18.03 14.87 -2.19
C LYS A 229 16.53 15.06 -2.08
N PHE A 230 15.76 14.04 -2.46
CA PHE A 230 14.32 14.01 -2.28
C PHE A 230 13.92 14.17 -0.81
N ASN A 231 14.49 13.34 0.07
CA ASN A 231 14.18 13.33 1.51
C ASN A 231 14.40 14.71 2.16
N ASN A 232 15.51 15.38 1.86
CA ASN A 232 15.80 16.71 2.40
C ASN A 232 14.84 17.78 1.84
N LYS A 233 14.49 17.71 0.55
CA LYS A 233 13.53 18.64 -0.07
C LYS A 233 12.13 18.44 0.49
N TRP A 234 11.70 17.19 0.65
CA TRP A 234 10.39 16.82 1.17
C TRP A 234 10.20 17.31 2.62
N LEU A 235 11.16 16.99 3.51
CA LEU A 235 11.12 17.44 4.91
C LEU A 235 11.12 18.98 5.04
N LYS A 236 11.90 19.67 4.21
CA LYS A 236 11.91 21.14 4.19
C LYS A 236 10.58 21.72 3.71
N SER A 237 9.97 21.16 2.68
CA SER A 237 8.65 21.60 2.19
C SER A 237 7.58 21.45 3.29
N TRP A 238 7.50 20.27 3.88
CA TRP A 238 6.44 19.91 4.83
C TRP A 238 6.56 20.55 6.21
N SER A 239 7.77 20.94 6.60
CA SER A 239 7.99 21.74 7.82
C SER A 239 7.51 23.18 7.70
N THR A 240 7.37 23.71 6.47
CA THR A 240 6.91 25.10 6.24
C THR A 240 5.42 25.20 5.92
N LYS A 241 4.82 24.14 5.38
CA LYS A 241 3.40 24.10 5.03
C LYS A 241 2.52 23.73 6.22
N SER A 242 1.39 24.40 6.38
CA SER A 242 0.37 24.03 7.37
C SER A 242 -0.50 22.86 6.89
N LEU A 243 -0.84 22.82 5.60
CA LEU A 243 -1.67 21.78 4.97
C LEU A 243 -0.90 21.11 3.83
N ILE A 244 -1.19 19.83 3.60
CA ILE A 244 -0.65 19.06 2.49
C ILE A 244 -1.62 19.15 1.31
N ASP A 245 -1.07 19.47 0.14
CA ASP A 245 -1.85 19.59 -1.10
C ASP A 245 -1.90 18.25 -1.86
N GLU A 246 -2.82 18.11 -2.81
CA GLU A 246 -2.92 16.91 -3.67
C GLU A 246 -1.62 16.65 -4.45
N HIS A 247 -0.90 17.70 -4.85
CA HIS A 247 0.39 17.57 -5.52
C HIS A 247 1.49 16.96 -4.61
N ASP A 248 1.47 17.28 -3.32
CA ASP A 248 2.43 16.69 -2.37
C ASP A 248 2.13 15.19 -2.18
N LEU A 249 0.86 14.79 -2.15
CA LEU A 249 0.45 13.39 -2.09
C LEU A 249 0.87 12.62 -3.35
N LEU A 250 0.72 13.22 -4.55
CA LEU A 250 1.22 12.64 -5.80
C LEU A 250 2.73 12.47 -5.77
N THR A 251 3.47 13.45 -5.26
CA THR A 251 4.93 13.39 -5.12
C THR A 251 5.36 12.23 -4.20
N ILE A 252 4.62 11.96 -3.12
CA ILE A 252 4.87 10.81 -2.24
C ILE A 252 4.53 9.51 -2.95
N ARG A 253 3.39 9.45 -3.64
CA ARG A 253 2.98 8.27 -4.41
C ARG A 253 4.07 7.89 -5.42
N ASP A 254 4.56 8.87 -6.17
CA ASP A 254 5.54 8.65 -7.24
C ASP A 254 6.92 8.21 -6.71
N HIS A 255 7.21 8.44 -5.43
CA HIS A 255 8.48 8.09 -4.80
C HIS A 255 8.41 6.84 -3.89
N PHE A 256 7.39 6.73 -3.03
CA PHE A 256 7.25 5.64 -2.05
C PHE A 256 6.14 4.63 -2.39
N GLY A 257 5.31 4.91 -3.39
CA GLY A 257 4.18 4.06 -3.79
C GLY A 257 2.85 4.44 -3.14
N GLU A 258 1.78 3.84 -3.64
CA GLU A 258 0.40 4.16 -3.27
C GLU A 258 0.07 3.77 -1.84
N LYS A 259 0.61 2.64 -1.33
CA LYS A 259 0.35 2.18 0.05
C LYS A 259 0.78 3.22 1.09
N ILE A 260 1.95 3.85 0.90
CA ILE A 260 2.44 4.94 1.75
C ILE A 260 1.63 6.24 1.51
N ALA A 261 1.31 6.55 0.26
CA ALA A 261 0.52 7.74 -0.07
C ALA A 261 -0.90 7.69 0.54
N TYR A 262 -1.54 6.52 0.59
CA TYR A 262 -2.83 6.32 1.25
C TYR A 262 -2.80 6.67 2.73
N TYR A 263 -1.70 6.33 3.43
CA TYR A 263 -1.54 6.66 4.84
C TYR A 263 -1.53 8.19 5.07
N PHE A 264 -0.69 8.91 4.33
CA PHE A 264 -0.63 10.37 4.44
C PHE A 264 -1.91 11.05 3.96
N ALA A 265 -2.57 10.52 2.92
CA ALA A 265 -3.87 11.01 2.48
C ALA A 265 -4.96 10.81 3.55
N PHE A 266 -4.97 9.66 4.21
CA PHE A 266 -5.87 9.37 5.33
C PHE A 266 -5.61 10.30 6.50
N LEU A 267 -4.35 10.42 6.93
CA LEU A 267 -3.96 11.24 8.07
C LEU A 267 -4.28 12.73 7.84
N GLN A 268 -3.98 13.26 6.66
CA GLN A 268 -4.34 14.64 6.29
C GLN A 268 -5.86 14.84 6.28
N ASN A 269 -6.63 13.91 5.70
CA ASN A 269 -8.09 14.01 5.70
C ASN A 269 -8.67 13.89 7.11
N TYR A 270 -8.14 12.98 7.93
CA TYR A 270 -8.55 12.81 9.33
C TYR A 270 -8.27 14.07 10.17
N PHE A 271 -7.08 14.65 10.03
CA PHE A 271 -6.72 15.94 10.63
C PHE A 271 -7.71 17.05 10.28
N LEU A 272 -8.05 17.20 8.99
CA LEU A 272 -9.01 18.21 8.55
C LEU A 272 -10.42 17.96 9.11
N TRP A 273 -10.88 16.71 9.13
CA TRP A 273 -12.20 16.36 9.65
C TRP A 273 -12.31 16.51 11.18
N LEU A 274 -11.20 16.43 11.92
CA LEU A 274 -11.17 16.70 13.36
C LEU A 274 -11.39 18.18 13.71
N SER A 275 -11.27 19.11 12.75
CA SER A 275 -11.50 20.54 13.00
C SER A 275 -12.92 20.84 13.49
N VAL A 276 -13.93 20.15 12.94
CA VAL A 276 -15.35 20.32 13.30
C VAL A 276 -15.62 19.87 14.75
N PRO A 277 -15.30 18.63 15.16
CA PRO A 277 -15.49 18.20 16.56
C PRO A 277 -14.54 18.91 17.52
N ALA A 278 -13.36 19.37 17.10
CA ALA A 278 -12.50 20.20 17.94
C ALA A 278 -13.17 21.54 18.28
N ALA A 279 -13.73 22.24 17.28
CA ALA A 279 -14.43 23.51 17.49
C ALA A 279 -15.68 23.33 18.38
N VAL A 280 -16.53 22.34 18.08
CA VAL A 280 -17.72 22.04 18.88
C VAL A 280 -17.34 21.58 20.29
N GLY A 281 -16.29 20.77 20.42
CA GLY A 281 -15.79 20.29 21.71
C GLY A 281 -15.28 21.41 22.61
N VAL A 282 -14.57 22.40 22.05
CA VAL A 282 -14.17 23.62 22.78
C VAL A 282 -15.39 24.41 23.24
N LEU A 283 -16.39 24.59 22.37
CA LEU A 283 -17.63 25.28 22.74
C LEU A 283 -18.36 24.57 23.89
N VAL A 284 -18.47 23.23 23.83
CA VAL A 284 -19.06 22.43 24.92
C VAL A 284 -18.25 22.57 26.19
N TYR A 285 -16.93 22.51 26.11
CA TYR A 285 -16.05 22.65 27.27
C TYR A 285 -16.21 24.00 27.99
N LEU A 286 -16.37 25.08 27.22
CA LEU A 286 -16.57 26.43 27.75
C LEU A 286 -17.98 26.67 28.33
N THR A 287 -19.00 26.02 27.76
CA THR A 287 -20.42 26.25 28.12
C THR A 287 -20.95 25.28 29.18
N HIS A 288 -20.49 24.03 29.18
CA HIS A 288 -20.99 22.93 30.02
C HIS A 288 -19.83 22.33 30.81
N SER A 289 -19.18 23.13 31.66
CA SER A 289 -17.92 22.78 32.31
C SER A 289 -17.97 21.53 33.21
N ASN A 290 -19.15 21.11 33.65
CA ASN A 290 -19.33 20.04 34.66
C ASN A 290 -20.42 19.00 34.32
N THR A 291 -21.12 19.08 33.19
CA THR A 291 -22.22 18.14 32.86
C THR A 291 -22.01 17.49 31.50
N LEU A 292 -22.31 16.19 31.41
CA LEU A 292 -22.26 15.45 30.17
C LEU A 292 -23.38 15.92 29.24
N ALA A 293 -22.99 16.63 28.17
CA ALA A 293 -23.92 17.11 27.16
C ALA A 293 -24.37 15.94 26.25
N VAL A 294 -25.58 15.43 26.47
CA VAL A 294 -26.16 14.33 25.67
C VAL A 294 -26.21 14.66 24.18
N TRP A 295 -26.50 15.92 23.82
CA TRP A 295 -26.52 16.36 22.43
C TRP A 295 -25.13 16.27 21.77
N PHE A 296 -24.04 16.47 22.53
CA PHE A 296 -22.69 16.35 22.02
C PHE A 296 -22.35 14.89 21.68
N SER A 297 -22.86 13.93 22.45
CA SER A 297 -22.78 12.49 22.13
C SER A 297 -23.41 12.17 20.78
N LEU A 298 -24.61 12.69 20.52
CA LEU A 298 -25.31 12.49 19.24
C LEU A 298 -24.56 13.15 18.07
N PHE A 299 -24.02 14.35 18.29
CA PHE A 299 -23.19 15.04 17.31
C PHE A 299 -21.93 14.23 16.97
N MET A 300 -21.21 13.72 17.97
CA MET A 300 -19.99 12.94 17.75
C MET A 300 -20.28 11.62 17.02
N LEU A 301 -21.39 10.95 17.37
CA LEU A 301 -21.84 9.75 16.66
C LEU A 301 -22.12 10.05 15.18
N LEU A 302 -22.87 11.13 14.89
CA LEU A 302 -23.14 11.56 13.52
C LEU A 302 -21.85 11.92 12.77
N TRP A 303 -20.94 12.67 13.40
CA TRP A 303 -19.65 13.02 12.82
C TRP A 303 -18.83 11.77 12.47
N ALA A 304 -18.77 10.77 13.34
CA ALA A 304 -18.02 9.55 13.12
C ALA A 304 -18.59 8.72 11.94
N ILE A 305 -19.92 8.67 11.81
CA ILE A 305 -20.59 8.06 10.64
C ILE A 305 -20.25 8.83 9.36
N LEU A 306 -20.37 10.16 9.38
CA LEU A 306 -20.11 11.00 8.21
C LEU A 306 -18.66 10.90 7.76
N PHE A 307 -17.70 10.98 8.67
CA PHE A 307 -16.28 10.88 8.37
C PHE A 307 -15.94 9.54 7.72
N THR A 308 -16.38 8.42 8.30
CA THR A 308 -16.07 7.09 7.77
C THR A 308 -16.70 6.83 6.40
N GLU A 309 -17.96 7.23 6.18
CA GLU A 309 -18.60 7.05 4.87
C GLU A 309 -18.06 8.04 3.81
N MET A 310 -17.62 9.24 4.20
CA MET A 310 -16.95 10.18 3.29
C MET A 310 -15.54 9.73 2.93
N TRP A 311 -14.79 9.14 3.87
CA TRP A 311 -13.48 8.57 3.58
C TRP A 311 -13.57 7.48 2.50
N LYS A 312 -14.56 6.59 2.56
CA LYS A 312 -14.78 5.58 1.50
C LYS A 312 -14.97 6.19 0.11
N ARG A 313 -15.72 7.28 0.02
CA ARG A 313 -15.91 8.00 -1.25
C ARG A 313 -14.60 8.60 -1.73
N LYS A 314 -13.80 9.16 -0.81
CA LYS A 314 -12.50 9.75 -1.13
C LYS A 314 -11.48 8.68 -1.54
N GLU A 315 -11.46 7.55 -0.87
CA GLU A 315 -10.63 6.40 -1.19
C GLU A 315 -10.93 5.86 -2.60
N ALA A 316 -12.21 5.71 -2.96
CA ALA A 316 -12.59 5.33 -4.32
C ALA A 316 -12.13 6.36 -5.37
N GLU A 317 -12.18 7.66 -5.06
CA GLU A 317 -11.66 8.73 -5.94
C GLU A 317 -10.15 8.63 -6.11
N LEU A 318 -9.40 8.41 -5.02
CA LEU A 318 -7.94 8.23 -5.07
C LEU A 318 -7.56 6.97 -5.85
N ALA A 319 -8.29 5.86 -5.68
CA ALA A 319 -8.01 4.61 -6.39
C ALA A 319 -8.10 4.76 -7.91
N ILE A 320 -9.04 5.59 -8.39
CA ILE A 320 -9.17 5.90 -9.82
C ILE A 320 -8.09 6.89 -10.26
N LYS A 321 -7.90 8.00 -9.53
CA LYS A 321 -6.87 9.00 -9.84
C LYS A 321 -5.46 8.41 -9.87
N TRP A 322 -5.20 7.37 -9.08
CA TRP A 322 -3.92 6.69 -9.02
C TRP A 322 -3.86 5.43 -9.89
N GLY A 323 -4.93 5.05 -10.60
CA GLY A 323 -4.91 3.91 -11.52
C GLY A 323 -4.75 2.55 -10.84
N VAL A 324 -5.23 2.41 -9.61
CA VAL A 324 -5.11 1.20 -8.76
C VAL A 324 -6.47 0.62 -8.35
N ARG A 325 -7.53 0.99 -9.05
CA ARG A 325 -8.89 0.48 -8.81
C ARG A 325 -8.95 -1.03 -9.02
N ASN A 326 -9.66 -1.78 -8.17
CA ASN A 326 -9.80 -3.24 -8.26
C ASN A 326 -8.49 -4.04 -8.20
N TYR A 327 -7.35 -3.41 -7.87
CA TYR A 327 -6.05 -4.08 -7.84
C TYR A 327 -6.04 -5.27 -6.87
N SER A 328 -6.70 -5.15 -5.71
CA SER A 328 -6.70 -6.18 -4.66
C SER A 328 -7.30 -7.52 -5.12
N LYS A 329 -8.21 -7.50 -6.10
CA LYS A 329 -8.87 -8.71 -6.61
C LYS A 329 -7.95 -9.54 -7.49
N HIS A 330 -6.95 -8.91 -8.09
CA HIS A 330 -6.06 -9.52 -9.07
C HIS A 330 -4.59 -9.40 -8.68
N GLU A 331 -4.32 -9.25 -7.38
CA GLU A 331 -2.98 -9.30 -6.83
C GLU A 331 -2.35 -10.69 -7.08
N LYS A 332 -1.03 -10.69 -7.28
CA LYS A 332 -0.26 -11.92 -7.45
C LYS A 332 -0.35 -12.81 -6.21
N ARG A 333 -0.14 -14.11 -6.43
CA ARG A 333 -0.14 -15.08 -5.33
C ARG A 333 1.14 -14.93 -4.52
N ARG A 334 1.03 -15.17 -3.22
CA ARG A 334 2.18 -15.20 -2.34
C ARG A 334 3.04 -16.44 -2.59
N ALA A 335 4.35 -16.30 -2.46
CA ALA A 335 5.29 -17.39 -2.72
C ALA A 335 5.11 -18.61 -1.78
N GLU A 336 4.58 -18.39 -0.57
CA GLU A 336 4.29 -19.46 0.39
C GLU A 336 3.07 -20.34 0.04
N PHE A 337 2.23 -19.91 -0.91
CA PHE A 337 0.99 -20.62 -1.24
C PHE A 337 1.24 -21.81 -2.18
N LYS A 338 1.46 -23.00 -1.60
CA LYS A 338 1.81 -24.22 -2.36
C LYS A 338 0.62 -25.02 -2.92
N GLY A 339 -0.62 -24.75 -2.47
CA GLY A 339 -1.81 -25.52 -2.87
C GLY A 339 -1.76 -27.00 -2.45
N GLU A 340 -2.83 -27.75 -2.70
CA GLU A 340 -2.84 -29.22 -2.49
C GLU A 340 -2.56 -29.98 -3.79
N LYS A 341 -3.04 -29.43 -4.90
CA LYS A 341 -2.87 -29.96 -6.25
C LYS A 341 -2.76 -28.80 -7.23
N MET A 342 -2.04 -29.00 -8.33
CA MET A 342 -2.07 -28.07 -9.45
C MET A 342 -3.26 -28.42 -10.34
N VAL A 343 -4.07 -27.43 -10.69
CA VAL A 343 -5.22 -27.57 -11.60
C VAL A 343 -5.10 -26.47 -12.65
N LYS A 344 -5.41 -26.79 -13.89
CA LYS A 344 -5.44 -25.81 -14.98
C LYS A 344 -6.65 -24.90 -14.81
N ASP A 345 -6.43 -23.58 -14.74
CA ASP A 345 -7.49 -22.59 -14.59
C ASP A 345 -8.39 -22.56 -15.84
N HIS A 346 -9.70 -22.46 -15.63
CA HIS A 346 -10.70 -22.48 -16.70
C HIS A 346 -10.73 -21.18 -17.51
N VAL A 347 -10.29 -20.07 -16.91
CA VAL A 347 -10.29 -18.75 -17.54
C VAL A 347 -8.95 -18.46 -18.20
N THR A 348 -7.85 -18.60 -17.45
CA THR A 348 -6.51 -18.25 -17.95
C THR A 348 -5.80 -19.41 -18.66
N GLY A 349 -6.18 -20.66 -18.39
CA GLY A 349 -5.48 -21.84 -18.91
C GLY A 349 -4.13 -22.11 -18.25
N GLU A 350 -3.76 -21.39 -17.18
CA GLU A 350 -2.51 -21.58 -16.45
C GLU A 350 -2.63 -22.71 -15.41
N ASP A 351 -1.53 -23.39 -15.08
CA ASP A 351 -1.50 -24.38 -14.00
C ASP A 351 -1.41 -23.67 -12.65
N VAL A 352 -2.47 -23.78 -11.84
CA VAL A 352 -2.60 -23.02 -10.59
C VAL A 352 -2.75 -23.93 -9.37
N PRO A 353 -2.09 -23.61 -8.23
CA PRO A 353 -2.31 -24.33 -6.99
C PRO A 353 -3.76 -24.17 -6.52
N PHE A 354 -4.46 -25.30 -6.38
CA PHE A 354 -5.85 -25.37 -5.98
C PHE A 354 -5.98 -25.87 -4.53
N VAL A 355 -6.85 -25.21 -3.78
CA VAL A 355 -7.34 -25.63 -2.45
C VAL A 355 -8.85 -25.44 -2.42
N SER A 356 -9.58 -26.38 -1.83
CA SER A 356 -11.03 -26.30 -1.73
C SER A 356 -11.49 -25.15 -0.83
N ALA A 357 -12.48 -24.39 -1.29
CA ALA A 357 -13.00 -23.23 -0.57
C ALA A 357 -13.58 -23.61 0.81
N TRP A 358 -14.25 -24.77 0.92
CA TRP A 358 -14.79 -25.28 2.17
C TRP A 358 -13.71 -25.59 3.22
N LYS A 359 -12.53 -26.06 2.79
CA LYS A 359 -11.42 -26.30 3.70
C LYS A 359 -10.81 -25.00 4.19
N LEU A 360 -10.62 -24.02 3.30
CA LEU A 360 -10.18 -22.68 3.68
C LEU A 360 -11.16 -22.03 4.66
N LEU A 361 -12.47 -22.14 4.41
CA LEU A 361 -13.51 -21.66 5.32
C LEU A 361 -13.46 -22.37 6.67
N GLY A 362 -13.35 -23.71 6.68
CA GLY A 362 -13.22 -24.49 7.90
C GLY A 362 -12.01 -24.10 8.75
N ARG A 363 -10.86 -23.83 8.10
CA ARG A 363 -9.67 -23.31 8.78
C ARG A 363 -9.89 -21.91 9.36
N ARG A 364 -10.46 -20.99 8.57
CA ARG A 364 -10.77 -19.62 9.05
C ARG A 364 -11.71 -19.65 10.26
N VAL A 365 -12.74 -20.49 10.23
CA VAL A 365 -13.66 -20.66 11.37
C VAL A 365 -12.94 -21.27 12.58
N ALA A 366 -12.09 -22.29 12.37
CA ALA A 366 -11.31 -22.91 13.44
C ALA A 366 -10.24 -21.99 14.05
N ALA A 367 -9.79 -20.96 13.33
CA ALA A 367 -8.88 -19.95 13.89
C ALA A 367 -9.58 -19.00 14.89
N LEU A 368 -10.90 -18.77 14.76
CA LEU A 368 -11.64 -17.82 15.61
C LEU A 368 -11.58 -18.17 17.11
N PRO A 369 -11.83 -19.42 17.55
CA PRO A 369 -11.64 -19.79 18.95
C PRO A 369 -10.22 -19.55 19.44
N GLY A 370 -9.20 -19.82 18.61
CA GLY A 370 -7.80 -19.60 18.96
C GLY A 370 -7.46 -18.12 19.20
N VAL A 371 -8.05 -17.23 18.40
CA VAL A 371 -7.95 -15.77 18.59
C VAL A 371 -8.68 -15.33 19.86
N ALA A 372 -9.89 -15.87 20.10
CA ALA A 372 -10.70 -15.54 21.27
C ALA A 372 -10.03 -15.97 22.59
N ILE A 373 -9.44 -17.17 22.64
CA ILE A 373 -8.70 -17.66 23.81
C ILE A 373 -7.51 -16.74 24.11
N GLY A 374 -6.72 -16.40 23.08
CA GLY A 374 -5.58 -15.49 23.26
C GLY A 374 -6.02 -14.10 23.74
N ALA A 375 -7.11 -13.57 23.18
CA ALA A 375 -7.67 -12.27 23.58
C ALA A 375 -8.20 -12.29 25.02
N PHE A 376 -8.83 -13.40 25.44
CA PHE A 376 -9.30 -13.61 26.81
C PHE A 376 -8.13 -13.65 27.81
N LEU A 377 -7.08 -14.41 27.51
CA LEU A 377 -5.87 -14.46 28.34
C LEU A 377 -5.20 -13.09 28.44
N LEU A 378 -5.08 -12.36 27.32
CA LEU A 378 -4.56 -11.00 27.32
C LEU A 378 -5.42 -10.08 28.19
N SER A 379 -6.74 -10.17 28.09
CA SER A 379 -7.68 -9.36 28.89
C SER A 379 -7.52 -9.61 30.39
N ILE A 380 -7.32 -10.87 30.81
CA ILE A 380 -7.08 -11.20 32.22
C ILE A 380 -5.79 -10.53 32.72
N ILE A 381 -4.70 -10.60 31.95
CA ILE A 381 -3.41 -10.05 32.36
C ILE A 381 -3.48 -8.52 32.43
N VAL A 382 -3.99 -7.88 31.38
CA VAL A 382 -4.16 -6.42 31.33
C VAL A 382 -5.09 -5.95 32.46
N GLY A 383 -6.21 -6.64 32.64
CA GLY A 383 -7.16 -6.36 33.71
C GLY A 383 -6.55 -6.53 35.09
N PHE A 384 -5.75 -7.58 35.32
CA PHE A 384 -5.05 -7.80 36.58
C PHE A 384 -4.05 -6.69 36.90
N VAL A 385 -3.20 -6.31 35.94
CA VAL A 385 -2.24 -5.21 36.12
C VAL A 385 -2.96 -3.91 36.45
N PHE A 386 -4.09 -3.65 35.77
CA PHE A 386 -4.89 -2.46 35.99
C PHE A 386 -5.63 -2.47 37.34
N ILE A 387 -6.23 -3.59 37.74
CA ILE A 387 -6.88 -3.72 39.06
C ILE A 387 -5.84 -3.57 40.17
N LEU A 388 -4.65 -4.14 40.01
CA LEU A 388 -3.53 -3.93 40.93
C LEU A 388 -3.12 -2.45 40.99
N GLN A 389 -3.08 -1.77 39.84
CA GLN A 389 -2.84 -0.32 39.77
C GLN A 389 -3.87 0.46 40.57
N LEU A 390 -5.13 0.13 40.36
CA LEU A 390 -6.24 0.77 41.01
C LEU A 390 -6.21 0.55 42.52
N PHE A 391 -5.95 -0.69 42.95
CA PHE A 391 -5.82 -1.05 44.36
C PHE A 391 -4.69 -0.28 45.04
N LEU A 392 -3.49 -0.28 44.45
CA LEU A 392 -2.32 0.34 45.06
C LEU A 392 -2.40 1.87 45.11
N HIS A 393 -3.06 2.51 44.14
CA HIS A 393 -3.12 3.98 44.10
C HIS A 393 -4.29 4.57 44.90
N GLU A 394 -5.40 3.84 45.01
CA GLU A 394 -6.61 4.36 45.63
C GLU A 394 -6.88 3.82 47.02
N TYR A 395 -6.57 2.54 47.28
CA TYR A 395 -7.00 1.87 48.50
C TYR A 395 -5.84 1.57 49.46
N TYR A 396 -4.59 1.50 49.00
CA TYR A 396 -3.47 1.07 49.84
C TYR A 396 -2.72 2.24 50.49
N ASN A 397 -2.77 2.33 51.82
CA ASN A 397 -1.99 3.31 52.61
C ASN A 397 -0.99 2.66 53.58
N GLY A 398 -0.58 1.41 53.30
CA GLY A 398 0.36 0.67 54.14
C GLY A 398 1.83 1.14 54.05
N PRO A 399 2.75 0.46 54.75
CA PRO A 399 4.17 0.77 54.67
C PRO A 399 4.68 0.62 53.23
N PHE A 400 5.62 1.48 52.83
CA PHE A 400 6.16 1.55 51.46
C PHE A 400 5.17 1.98 50.36
N ALA A 401 3.98 2.50 50.68
CA ALA A 401 2.99 2.97 49.68
C ALA A 401 3.61 3.85 48.58
N LYS A 402 4.48 4.81 48.95
CA LYS A 402 5.19 5.68 47.98
C LYS A 402 5.98 4.93 46.91
N PHE A 403 6.56 3.76 47.24
CA PHE A 403 7.28 2.92 46.27
C PHE A 403 6.33 1.96 45.55
N LEU A 404 5.36 1.38 46.27
CA LEU A 404 4.38 0.45 45.71
C LEU A 404 3.48 1.10 44.65
N HIS A 405 3.21 2.41 44.73
CA HIS A 405 2.45 3.14 43.71
C HIS A 405 3.08 3.06 42.30
N TYR A 406 4.40 2.87 42.20
CA TYR A 406 5.08 2.72 40.92
C TYR A 406 5.09 1.27 40.39
N ALA A 407 4.86 0.27 41.25
CA ALA A 407 4.92 -1.14 40.86
C ALA A 407 3.98 -1.52 39.70
N PRO A 408 2.73 -1.03 39.62
CA PRO A 408 1.85 -1.29 38.47
C PRO A 408 2.37 -0.67 37.18
N THR A 409 3.01 0.51 37.25
CA THR A 409 3.61 1.17 36.08
C THR A 409 4.78 0.35 35.56
N VAL A 410 5.63 -0.15 36.47
CA VAL A 410 6.73 -1.07 36.14
C VAL A 410 6.18 -2.36 35.52
N GLY A 411 5.12 -2.93 36.11
CA GLY A 411 4.43 -4.10 35.57
C GLY A 411 3.89 -3.85 34.16
N TYR A 412 3.24 -2.72 33.94
CA TYR A 412 2.71 -2.34 32.62
C TYR A 412 3.83 -2.27 31.57
N VAL A 413 4.94 -1.60 31.88
CA VAL A 413 6.08 -1.44 30.96
C VAL A 413 6.79 -2.77 30.67
N LEU A 414 6.88 -3.68 31.64
CA LEU A 414 7.57 -4.96 31.46
C LEU A 414 6.68 -6.04 30.84
N PHE A 415 5.42 -6.13 31.23
CA PHE A 415 4.55 -7.24 30.82
C PHE A 415 3.85 -6.98 29.48
N ILE A 416 3.32 -5.78 29.24
CA ILE A 416 2.48 -5.51 28.07
C ILE A 416 3.23 -5.70 26.75
N PRO A 417 4.43 -5.12 26.52
CA PRO A 417 5.14 -5.31 25.25
C PRO A 417 5.50 -6.77 24.99
N ASN A 418 5.86 -7.51 26.03
CA ASN A 418 6.19 -8.93 25.93
C ASN A 418 4.95 -9.77 25.58
N MET A 419 3.80 -9.48 26.20
CA MET A 419 2.54 -10.16 25.89
C MET A 419 2.06 -9.84 24.48
N THR A 420 2.14 -8.59 24.03
CA THR A 420 1.78 -8.20 22.66
C THR A 420 2.67 -8.92 21.64
N LYS A 421 3.97 -9.10 21.91
CA LYS A 421 4.87 -9.89 21.06
C LYS A 421 4.47 -11.37 21.00
N ILE A 422 4.14 -11.97 22.14
CA ILE A 422 3.69 -13.37 22.20
C ILE A 422 2.38 -13.54 21.44
N TYR A 423 1.41 -12.64 21.65
CA TYR A 423 0.13 -12.67 20.97
C TYR A 423 0.27 -12.43 19.47
N SER A 424 1.12 -11.48 19.04
CA SER A 424 1.42 -11.24 17.63
C SER A 424 2.00 -12.47 16.95
N LYS A 425 2.95 -13.16 17.61
CA LYS A 425 3.50 -14.42 17.11
C LYS A 425 2.43 -15.50 16.99
N TRP A 426 1.56 -15.64 17.99
CA TRP A 426 0.44 -16.58 17.97
C TRP A 426 -0.53 -16.30 16.81
N VAL A 427 -0.93 -15.04 16.62
CA VAL A 427 -1.81 -14.61 15.52
C VAL A 427 -1.17 -14.81 14.16
N LYS A 428 0.15 -14.57 14.02
CA LYS A 428 0.90 -14.86 12.80
C LYS A 428 0.80 -16.35 12.46
N THR A 429 1.13 -17.23 13.41
CA THR A 429 1.03 -18.69 13.21
C THR A 429 -0.38 -19.15 12.84
N LEU A 430 -1.42 -18.59 13.46
CA LEU A 430 -2.81 -18.89 13.10
C LEU A 430 -3.15 -18.43 11.68
N THR A 431 -2.66 -17.26 11.26
CA THR A 431 -2.94 -16.70 9.94
C THR A 431 -2.18 -17.44 8.83
N ASP A 432 -0.95 -17.86 9.09
CA ASP A 432 -0.18 -18.70 8.18
C ASP A 432 -0.88 -20.06 7.99
N TRP A 433 -1.47 -20.62 9.05
CA TRP A 433 -2.26 -21.85 8.99
C TRP A 433 -3.55 -21.73 8.15
N GLU A 434 -4.15 -20.54 8.06
CA GLU A 434 -5.32 -20.28 7.21
C GLU A 434 -5.03 -20.40 5.71
N MET A 435 -3.76 -20.37 5.29
CA MET A 435 -3.31 -20.46 3.89
C MET A 435 -4.00 -19.45 2.97
N GLN A 436 -3.80 -18.16 3.24
CA GLN A 436 -4.29 -17.08 2.37
C GLN A 436 -3.56 -17.08 1.02
N LYS A 437 -4.26 -16.69 -0.05
CA LYS A 437 -3.74 -16.79 -1.43
C LYS A 437 -2.82 -15.64 -1.82
N THR A 438 -3.15 -14.42 -1.40
CA THR A 438 -2.42 -13.18 -1.72
C THR A 438 -1.96 -12.49 -0.45
N ASP A 439 -0.97 -11.61 -0.57
CA ASP A 439 -0.41 -10.89 0.56
C ASP A 439 -1.41 -9.87 1.14
N ALA A 440 -2.21 -9.17 0.31
CA ALA A 440 -3.26 -8.30 0.83
C ALA A 440 -4.31 -9.04 1.66
N GLN A 441 -4.68 -10.28 1.27
CA GLN A 441 -5.61 -11.10 2.07
C GLN A 441 -4.99 -11.58 3.37
N TRP A 442 -3.71 -11.94 3.34
CA TRP A 442 -2.95 -12.30 4.54
C TRP A 442 -2.85 -11.11 5.50
N GLU A 443 -2.44 -9.94 5.01
CA GLU A 443 -2.34 -8.71 5.80
C GLU A 443 -3.70 -8.29 6.36
N TYR A 444 -4.77 -8.39 5.58
CA TYR A 444 -6.13 -8.10 6.04
C TYR A 444 -6.53 -9.01 7.20
N SER A 445 -6.35 -10.33 7.02
CA SER A 445 -6.73 -11.33 8.02
C SER A 445 -5.89 -11.24 9.29
N TYR A 446 -4.59 -10.99 9.14
CA TYR A 446 -3.67 -10.76 10.25
C TYR A 446 -4.09 -9.51 11.03
N THR A 447 -4.25 -8.37 10.33
CA THR A 447 -4.58 -7.06 10.92
C THR A 447 -5.89 -7.09 11.72
N GLN A 448 -6.93 -7.73 11.20
CA GLN A 448 -8.21 -7.89 11.91
C GLN A 448 -8.05 -8.63 13.24
N LYS A 449 -7.22 -9.68 13.27
CA LYS A 449 -6.99 -10.47 14.50
C LYS A 449 -6.11 -9.73 15.51
N ILE A 450 -5.01 -9.14 15.07
CA ILE A 450 -4.09 -8.41 15.96
C ILE A 450 -4.73 -7.12 16.50
N PHE A 451 -5.67 -6.52 15.75
CA PHE A 451 -6.43 -5.37 16.20
C PHE A 451 -7.20 -5.64 17.50
N ILE A 452 -7.67 -6.87 17.74
CA ILE A 452 -8.33 -7.24 19.01
C ILE A 452 -7.39 -7.02 20.20
N ALA A 453 -6.11 -7.39 20.07
CA ALA A 453 -5.14 -7.14 21.13
C ALA A 453 -4.86 -5.65 21.31
N ASN A 454 -4.68 -4.90 20.22
CA ASN A 454 -4.49 -3.44 20.31
C ASN A 454 -5.69 -2.75 20.96
N PHE A 455 -6.90 -3.19 20.61
CA PHE A 455 -8.15 -2.72 21.18
C PHE A 455 -8.21 -2.99 22.69
N LEU A 456 -7.87 -4.21 23.12
CA LEU A 456 -7.84 -4.57 24.54
C LEU A 456 -6.76 -3.77 25.29
N VAL A 457 -5.54 -3.69 24.77
CA VAL A 457 -4.46 -2.93 25.42
C VAL A 457 -4.77 -1.43 25.48
N GLY A 458 -5.39 -0.88 24.44
CA GLY A 458 -5.72 0.54 24.35
C GLY A 458 -6.93 0.97 25.17
N TYR A 459 -8.00 0.17 25.21
CA TYR A 459 -9.29 0.60 25.77
C TYR A 459 -9.75 -0.16 27.00
N LEU A 460 -9.25 -1.38 27.26
CA LEU A 460 -9.78 -2.23 28.34
C LEU A 460 -9.70 -1.54 29.70
N SER A 461 -8.65 -0.75 29.93
CA SER A 461 -8.50 0.02 31.17
C SER A 461 -9.61 1.08 31.34
N LEU A 462 -10.04 1.74 30.26
CA LEU A 462 -11.18 2.67 30.30
C LEU A 462 -12.50 1.94 30.50
N PHE A 463 -12.65 0.76 29.87
CA PHE A 463 -13.82 -0.10 30.06
C PHE A 463 -13.96 -0.57 31.52
N ILE A 464 -12.87 -1.03 32.13
CA ILE A 464 -12.87 -1.44 33.53
C ILE A 464 -13.21 -0.24 34.43
N THR A 465 -12.62 0.93 34.18
CA THR A 465 -12.93 2.13 34.97
C THR A 465 -14.42 2.49 34.88
N ALA A 466 -14.97 2.56 33.67
CA ALA A 466 -16.32 3.07 33.46
C ALA A 466 -17.43 2.11 33.88
N TRP A 467 -17.30 0.80 33.58
CA TRP A 467 -18.38 -0.17 33.81
C TRP A 467 -18.16 -1.09 35.02
N ILE A 468 -16.94 -1.18 35.57
CA ILE A 468 -16.65 -2.00 36.75
C ILE A 468 -16.36 -1.11 37.96
N TYR A 469 -15.35 -0.25 37.86
CA TYR A 469 -14.90 0.53 39.01
C TYR A 469 -15.91 1.60 39.44
N ILE A 470 -16.48 2.39 38.52
CA ILE A 470 -17.45 3.42 38.93
C ILE A 470 -18.72 2.83 39.56
N PRO A 471 -19.37 1.81 38.96
CA PRO A 471 -20.61 1.27 39.52
C PRO A 471 -20.40 0.38 40.76
N PHE A 472 -19.27 -0.34 40.84
CA PHE A 472 -19.05 -1.37 41.86
C PHE A 472 -17.85 -1.14 42.78
N GLY A 473 -17.10 -0.04 42.62
CA GLY A 473 -15.90 0.25 43.40
C GLY A 473 -16.16 0.26 44.91
N ASP A 474 -17.30 0.80 45.32
CA ASP A 474 -17.67 0.91 46.73
C ASP A 474 -17.94 -0.44 47.40
N HIS A 475 -18.30 -1.47 46.63
CA HIS A 475 -18.53 -2.82 47.14
C HIS A 475 -17.23 -3.54 47.55
N VAL A 476 -16.06 -3.02 47.17
CA VAL A 476 -14.76 -3.62 47.51
C VAL A 476 -14.33 -3.26 48.93
N LEU A 477 -14.77 -2.10 49.47
CA LEU A 477 -14.32 -1.60 50.77
C LEU A 477 -14.56 -2.59 51.94
N PRO A 478 -15.74 -3.22 52.10
CA PRO A 478 -15.98 -4.13 53.21
C PRO A 478 -15.02 -5.33 53.23
N TYR A 479 -14.61 -5.82 52.05
CA TYR A 479 -13.64 -6.92 51.94
C TYR A 479 -12.23 -6.48 52.36
N LEU A 480 -11.82 -5.25 52.05
CA LEU A 480 -10.53 -4.71 52.45
C LEU A 480 -10.43 -4.48 53.96
N THR A 481 -11.52 -4.01 54.58
CA THR A 481 -11.63 -3.88 56.04
C THR A 481 -11.54 -5.24 56.71
N ASN A 482 -12.19 -6.28 56.17
CA ASN A 482 -12.11 -7.65 56.69
C ASN A 482 -10.69 -8.24 56.60
N LEU A 483 -9.89 -7.81 55.61
CA LEU A 483 -8.49 -8.23 55.42
C LEU A 483 -7.49 -7.38 56.25
N ASN A 484 -7.97 -6.44 57.07
CA ASN A 484 -7.17 -5.57 57.94
C ASN A 484 -6.11 -4.73 57.19
N ILE A 485 -6.40 -4.35 55.94
CA ILE A 485 -5.53 -3.51 55.11
C ILE A 485 -5.86 -2.03 55.38
N SER A 486 -4.85 -1.22 55.73
CA SER A 486 -5.03 0.22 55.92
C SER A 486 -5.41 0.91 54.62
N HIS A 487 -6.60 1.53 54.61
CA HIS A 487 -7.21 2.17 53.45
C HIS A 487 -7.73 3.58 53.79
N ASP A 488 -7.66 4.49 52.82
CA ASP A 488 -8.39 5.76 52.79
C ASP A 488 -9.23 5.74 51.51
N HIS A 489 -10.46 6.25 51.54
CA HIS A 489 -11.35 6.20 50.39
C HIS A 489 -11.87 7.59 50.05
N LYS A 490 -11.47 8.08 48.88
CA LYS A 490 -12.19 9.16 48.21
C LYS A 490 -13.34 8.56 47.42
N THR A 491 -14.51 9.19 47.49
CA THR A 491 -15.71 8.79 46.75
C THR A 491 -15.37 8.51 45.29
N VAL A 492 -15.84 7.38 44.78
CA VAL A 492 -15.66 6.98 43.39
C VAL A 492 -16.31 8.02 42.47
N ASP A 493 -15.47 8.73 41.69
CA ASP A 493 -15.91 9.85 40.86
C ASP A 493 -15.60 9.63 39.38
N PHE A 494 -16.49 10.14 38.53
CA PHE A 494 -16.37 10.24 37.08
C PHE A 494 -15.07 10.92 36.64
N GLN A 495 -14.54 11.83 37.47
CA GLN A 495 -13.28 12.51 37.23
C GLN A 495 -12.10 11.56 37.00
N ARG A 496 -12.12 10.35 37.57
CA ARG A 496 -11.07 9.34 37.32
C ARG A 496 -11.07 8.88 35.86
N LEU A 497 -12.25 8.60 35.30
CA LEU A 497 -12.37 8.21 33.89
C LEU A 497 -11.87 9.34 32.97
N ARG A 498 -12.21 10.59 33.30
CA ARG A 498 -11.70 11.77 32.59
C ARG A 498 -10.18 11.89 32.69
N ALA A 499 -9.59 11.76 33.88
CA ALA A 499 -8.14 11.84 34.07
C ALA A 499 -7.39 10.76 33.29
N GLN A 500 -7.94 9.55 33.24
CA GLN A 500 -7.37 8.44 32.47
C GLN A 500 -7.45 8.68 30.96
N LEU A 501 -8.56 9.22 30.46
CA LEU A 501 -8.68 9.62 29.06
C LEU A 501 -7.69 10.74 28.70
N VAL A 502 -7.56 11.76 29.56
CA VAL A 502 -6.57 12.84 29.39
C VAL A 502 -5.16 12.27 29.32
N TYR A 503 -4.83 11.29 30.15
CA TYR A 503 -3.54 10.61 30.08
C TYR A 503 -3.30 10.00 28.70
N PHE A 504 -4.22 9.21 28.15
CA PHE A 504 -4.00 8.57 26.84
C PHE A 504 -3.91 9.55 25.68
N ILE A 505 -4.72 10.62 25.70
CA ILE A 505 -4.80 11.60 24.61
C ILE A 505 -3.70 12.66 24.67
N VAL A 506 -3.18 12.99 25.85
CA VAL A 506 -2.17 14.05 26.00
C VAL A 506 -0.82 13.44 26.40
N THR A 507 -0.75 12.83 27.58
CA THR A 507 0.51 12.34 28.13
C THR A 507 1.07 11.17 27.34
N GLY A 508 0.21 10.21 26.97
CA GLY A 508 0.57 9.03 26.19
C GLY A 508 1.08 9.41 24.81
N GLN A 509 0.36 10.31 24.12
CA GLN A 509 0.77 10.83 22.81
C GLN A 509 2.10 11.58 22.88
N LEU A 510 2.29 12.45 23.89
CA LEU A 510 3.56 13.16 24.08
C LEU A 510 4.73 12.20 24.35
N VAL A 511 4.53 11.20 25.21
CA VAL A 511 5.54 10.18 25.50
C VAL A 511 5.83 9.33 24.26
N GLY A 512 4.80 9.00 23.47
CA GLY A 512 4.92 8.32 22.18
C GLY A 512 5.82 9.11 21.24
N PHE A 513 5.46 10.36 20.95
CA PHE A 513 6.25 11.27 20.13
C PHE A 513 7.71 11.40 20.60
N LEU A 514 7.95 11.56 21.91
CA LEU A 514 9.31 11.63 22.45
C LEU A 514 10.08 10.32 22.23
N THR A 515 9.43 9.18 22.42
CA THR A 515 10.04 7.85 22.25
C THR A 515 10.30 7.54 20.78
N GLU A 516 9.49 8.07 19.89
CA GLU A 516 9.56 7.78 18.46
C GLU A 516 10.49 8.72 17.70
N MET A 517 10.45 10.02 18.01
CA MET A 517 11.25 11.02 17.32
C MET A 517 12.52 11.39 18.09
N VAL A 518 12.40 11.67 19.39
CA VAL A 518 13.49 12.25 20.18
C VAL A 518 14.50 11.19 20.61
N VAL A 519 14.04 10.01 21.03
CA VAL A 519 14.94 8.93 21.47
C VAL A 519 15.83 8.42 20.33
N PRO A 520 15.32 8.06 19.12
CA PRO A 520 16.18 7.65 18.02
C PRO A 520 17.12 8.76 17.55
N TYR A 521 16.65 10.02 17.51
CA TYR A 521 17.52 11.17 17.22
C TYR A 521 18.68 11.29 18.20
N ALA A 522 18.39 11.21 19.51
CA ALA A 522 19.38 11.30 20.56
C ALA A 522 20.36 10.13 20.49
N LEU A 523 19.87 8.90 20.36
CA LEU A 523 20.71 7.71 20.20
C LEU A 523 21.63 7.85 18.98
N ASN A 524 21.10 8.22 17.82
CA ASN A 524 21.89 8.37 16.59
C ASN A 524 22.91 9.52 16.66
N LYS A 525 22.66 10.57 17.44
CA LYS A 525 23.58 11.71 17.59
C LYS A 525 24.65 11.48 18.65
N PHE A 526 24.29 10.85 19.77
CA PHE A 526 25.17 10.72 20.95
C PHE A 526 25.91 9.38 20.99
N VAL A 527 25.31 8.27 20.54
CA VAL A 527 25.96 6.94 20.56
C VAL A 527 27.24 6.91 19.73
N PRO A 528 27.29 7.46 18.50
CA PRO A 528 28.54 7.48 17.72
C PRO A 528 29.60 8.37 18.35
N LYS A 529 29.21 9.50 18.98
CA LYS A 529 30.14 10.39 19.69
C LYS A 529 30.73 9.71 20.93
N ALA A 530 29.90 9.02 21.71
CA ALA A 530 30.34 8.22 22.85
C ALA A 530 31.27 7.09 22.41
N LYS A 531 30.93 6.33 21.36
CA LYS A 531 31.79 5.29 20.78
C LYS A 531 33.13 5.87 20.30
N LYS A 532 33.13 7.02 19.62
CA LYS A 532 34.35 7.73 19.20
C LYS A 532 35.19 8.20 20.38
N MET A 533 34.60 8.68 21.48
CA MET A 533 35.35 9.07 22.69
C MET A 533 35.94 7.87 23.43
N VAL A 534 35.23 6.74 23.48
CA VAL A 534 35.73 5.47 24.06
C VAL A 534 36.82 4.85 23.18
N HIS A 535 36.68 4.88 21.84
CA HIS A 535 37.71 4.40 20.91
C HIS A 535 38.91 5.34 20.79
N LYS A 536 38.73 6.67 20.88
CA LYS A 536 39.85 7.65 20.96
C LYS A 536 40.70 7.46 22.21
N LYS A 537 40.14 6.88 23.28
CA LYS A 537 40.87 6.47 24.49
C LYS A 537 41.58 5.11 24.35
N LYS A 538 41.21 4.30 23.35
CA LYS A 538 41.83 3.02 22.97
C LYS A 538 42.80 3.13 21.79
N SER A 539 42.71 4.19 20.98
CA SER A 539 43.49 4.38 19.74
C SER A 539 44.80 5.17 19.93
N THR A 540 45.30 5.33 21.16
CA THR A 540 46.69 5.77 21.41
C THR A 540 47.69 4.61 21.39
N ALA A 541 47.28 3.37 21.08
CA ALA A 541 48.13 2.18 21.19
C ALA A 541 48.22 1.28 19.94
N ALA A 542 47.70 1.66 18.77
CA ALA A 542 47.87 0.85 17.56
C ALA A 542 47.79 1.69 16.28
N SER A 543 48.94 2.21 15.85
CA SER A 543 49.15 2.83 14.55
C SER A 543 49.61 1.78 13.52
N THR A 544 48.69 1.44 12.61
CA THR A 544 48.86 1.34 11.14
C THR A 544 50.08 0.62 10.54
N THR A 545 49.79 -0.48 9.84
CA THR A 545 50.49 -0.86 8.61
C THR A 545 49.47 -1.34 7.57
N SER A 546 49.20 -0.51 6.57
CA SER A 546 48.68 -0.97 5.27
C SER A 546 49.22 -0.05 4.19
N LEU A 547 50.09 -0.61 3.36
CA LEU A 547 50.66 -0.03 2.16
C LEU A 547 49.60 0.02 1.04
N SER A 548 49.31 1.19 0.51
CA SER A 548 49.00 1.40 -0.92
C SER A 548 49.01 2.91 -1.20
N GLU A 549 50.09 3.40 -1.82
CA GLU A 549 50.08 4.73 -2.45
C GLU A 549 49.25 4.62 -3.73
N LYS A 550 48.08 5.27 -3.76
CA LYS A 550 47.32 5.53 -4.99
C LYS A 550 47.40 7.02 -5.33
N GLY A 551 47.58 7.32 -6.62
CA GLY A 551 47.69 8.69 -7.13
C GLY A 551 46.41 9.53 -6.95
N PRO A 552 46.51 10.87 -7.11
CA PRO A 552 45.50 11.83 -6.68
C PRO A 552 44.12 11.69 -7.37
N ILE A 553 44.04 11.06 -8.55
CA ILE A 553 42.76 10.84 -9.26
C ILE A 553 42.08 9.52 -8.81
N ALA A 554 42.86 8.50 -8.46
CA ALA A 554 42.35 7.24 -7.94
C ALA A 554 41.92 7.37 -6.45
N ALA A 555 42.58 8.24 -5.68
CA ALA A 555 42.20 8.54 -4.31
C ALA A 555 40.81 9.20 -4.20
N ILE A 556 40.47 10.11 -5.12
CA ILE A 556 39.16 10.79 -5.14
C ILE A 556 38.02 9.81 -5.48
N GLN A 557 38.27 8.87 -6.39
CA GLN A 557 37.27 7.89 -6.83
C GLN A 557 37.01 6.81 -5.75
N ASP A 558 38.05 6.40 -5.03
CA ASP A 558 37.91 5.53 -3.85
C ASP A 558 37.15 6.25 -2.70
N GLU A 559 37.34 7.56 -2.50
CA GLU A 559 36.63 8.32 -1.46
C GLU A 559 35.12 8.44 -1.72
N GLU A 560 34.69 8.71 -2.97
CA GLU A 560 33.27 8.76 -3.32
C GLU A 560 32.59 7.39 -3.18
N GLU A 561 33.25 6.32 -3.62
CA GLU A 561 32.79 4.94 -3.44
C GLU A 561 32.70 4.55 -1.96
N GLU A 562 33.69 4.93 -1.15
CA GLU A 562 33.70 4.68 0.28
C GLU A 562 32.57 5.43 0.99
N GLN A 563 32.32 6.70 0.63
CA GLN A 563 31.19 7.47 1.16
C GLN A 563 29.85 6.83 0.81
N PHE A 564 29.69 6.37 -0.43
CA PHE A 564 28.48 5.67 -0.88
C PHE A 564 28.28 4.35 -0.14
N MET A 565 29.31 3.52 -0.01
CA MET A 565 29.22 2.26 0.74
C MET A 565 28.94 2.50 2.23
N ASN A 566 29.50 3.55 2.82
CA ASN A 566 29.17 3.96 4.19
C ASN A 566 27.69 4.34 4.36
N LYS A 567 27.09 4.98 3.34
CA LYS A 567 25.64 5.23 3.30
C LYS A 567 24.87 3.89 3.25
N VAL A 568 25.22 2.98 2.33
CA VAL A 568 24.57 1.66 2.22
C VAL A 568 24.65 0.89 3.54
N TYR A 569 25.82 0.84 4.19
CA TYR A 569 25.97 0.18 5.50
C TYR A 569 25.10 0.80 6.58
N LYS A 570 24.92 2.13 6.55
CA LYS A 570 24.06 2.82 7.52
C LYS A 570 22.60 2.48 7.28
N GLU A 571 22.15 2.44 6.02
CA GLU A 571 20.76 2.09 5.67
C GLU A 571 20.45 0.61 5.96
N VAL A 572 21.37 -0.31 5.66
CA VAL A 572 21.23 -1.74 6.03
C VAL A 572 21.11 -1.92 7.55
N ALA A 573 21.72 -1.05 8.35
CA ALA A 573 21.61 -1.11 9.81
C ALA A 573 20.31 -0.50 10.38
N MET A 574 19.49 0.17 9.56
CA MET A 574 18.19 0.71 10.00
C MET A 574 17.13 -0.38 10.07
N ASP A 575 16.06 -0.14 10.82
CA ASP A 575 14.91 -1.05 10.89
C ASP A 575 13.99 -0.88 9.68
N GLU A 576 13.24 -1.94 9.34
CA GLU A 576 12.24 -1.90 8.28
C GLU A 576 11.04 -1.03 8.68
N TYR A 577 10.52 -0.24 7.74
CA TYR A 577 9.35 0.60 7.98
C TYR A 577 8.06 -0.23 7.98
N ALA A 578 7.39 -0.30 9.13
CA ALA A 578 6.14 -1.02 9.29
C ALA A 578 4.93 -0.07 9.32
N ILE A 579 4.37 0.25 8.15
CA ILE A 579 3.18 1.13 8.02
C ILE A 579 2.00 0.73 8.93
N TYR A 580 1.92 -0.55 9.29
CA TYR A 580 0.94 -1.07 10.24
C TYR A 580 0.98 -0.33 11.58
N THR A 581 2.16 -0.01 12.14
CA THR A 581 2.25 0.63 13.46
C THR A 581 1.63 2.02 13.45
N ASP A 582 1.87 2.76 12.38
CA ASP A 582 1.40 4.13 12.23
C ASP A 582 -0.14 4.15 12.04
N TYR A 583 -0.70 3.21 11.28
CA TYR A 583 -2.15 3.02 11.22
C TYR A 583 -2.76 2.60 12.56
N VAL A 584 -2.11 1.71 13.33
CA VAL A 584 -2.61 1.32 14.67
C VAL A 584 -2.75 2.57 15.53
N GLU A 585 -1.75 3.43 15.55
CA GLU A 585 -1.77 4.64 16.34
C GLU A 585 -2.96 5.53 15.97
N MET A 586 -3.14 5.80 14.68
CA MET A 586 -4.22 6.67 14.20
C MET A 586 -5.61 6.08 14.42
N VAL A 587 -5.78 4.77 14.22
CA VAL A 587 -7.08 4.09 14.42
C VAL A 587 -7.41 3.95 15.91
N ILE A 588 -6.42 3.73 16.77
CA ILE A 588 -6.64 3.71 18.22
C ILE A 588 -6.98 5.12 18.73
N GLN A 589 -6.29 6.15 18.22
CA GLN A 589 -6.64 7.53 18.52
C GLN A 589 -8.06 7.88 18.06
N PHE A 590 -8.46 7.42 16.85
CA PHE A 590 -9.83 7.57 16.35
C PHE A 590 -10.87 6.95 17.29
N GLY A 591 -10.60 5.79 17.89
CA GLY A 591 -11.52 5.19 18.86
C GLY A 591 -11.62 5.97 20.17
N TYR A 592 -10.54 6.60 20.65
CA TYR A 592 -10.65 7.53 21.78
C TYR A 592 -11.56 8.72 21.45
N VAL A 593 -11.42 9.29 20.24
CA VAL A 593 -12.28 10.37 19.77
C VAL A 593 -13.72 9.91 19.59
N SER A 594 -13.96 8.79 18.91
CA SER A 594 -15.32 8.36 18.56
C SER A 594 -16.07 7.76 19.74
N MET A 595 -15.43 7.06 20.68
CA MET A 595 -16.14 6.35 21.76
C MET A 595 -16.16 7.12 23.10
N PHE A 596 -15.19 8.01 23.34
CA PHE A 596 -14.96 8.60 24.66
C PHE A 596 -14.93 10.15 24.67
N SER A 597 -15.08 10.85 23.55
CA SER A 597 -15.05 12.33 23.54
C SER A 597 -16.10 12.98 24.45
N THR A 598 -17.21 12.30 24.72
CA THR A 598 -18.25 12.81 25.62
C THR A 598 -17.72 12.98 27.05
N VAL A 599 -16.79 12.10 27.48
CA VAL A 599 -16.15 12.17 28.79
C VAL A 599 -15.27 13.40 28.93
N TRP A 600 -14.59 13.76 27.85
CA TRP A 600 -13.76 14.97 27.81
C TRP A 600 -13.84 15.64 26.43
N PRO A 601 -14.64 16.72 26.29
CA PRO A 601 -14.90 17.34 24.99
C PRO A 601 -13.68 17.88 24.24
N LEU A 602 -12.56 18.14 24.94
CA LEU A 602 -11.31 18.59 24.31
C LEU A 602 -10.52 17.46 23.63
N THR A 603 -10.98 16.21 23.70
CA THR A 603 -10.31 15.04 23.11
C THR A 603 -10.01 15.24 21.62
N ALA A 604 -10.98 15.73 20.85
CA ALA A 604 -10.80 15.97 19.41
C ALA A 604 -9.78 17.08 19.10
N LEU A 605 -9.69 18.12 19.95
CA LEU A 605 -8.71 19.19 19.79
C LEU A 605 -7.28 18.67 20.01
N CYS A 606 -7.07 17.89 21.07
CA CYS A 606 -5.76 17.29 21.34
C CYS A 606 -5.35 16.30 20.25
N ALA A 607 -6.28 15.46 19.77
CA ALA A 607 -6.04 14.57 18.64
C ALA A 607 -5.68 15.35 17.35
N MET A 608 -6.35 16.48 17.09
CA MET A 608 -6.05 17.32 15.94
C MET A 608 -4.65 17.92 16.00
N ILE A 609 -4.23 18.42 17.18
CA ILE A 609 -2.87 18.95 17.39
C ILE A 609 -1.84 17.82 17.22
N ASN A 610 -2.12 16.64 17.77
CA ASN A 610 -1.26 15.48 17.62
C ASN A 610 -1.07 15.13 16.15
N ASN A 611 -2.15 15.00 15.39
CA ASN A 611 -2.09 14.62 13.97
C ASN A 611 -1.36 15.63 13.11
N TRP A 612 -1.39 16.92 13.49
CA TRP A 612 -0.58 17.94 12.81
C TRP A 612 0.92 17.68 12.97
N VAL A 613 1.36 17.31 14.18
CA VAL A 613 2.75 16.92 14.48
C VAL A 613 3.08 15.58 13.83
N GLU A 614 2.20 14.60 13.97
CA GLU A 614 2.38 13.22 13.51
C GLU A 614 2.64 13.14 12.00
N LEU A 615 1.87 13.90 11.23
CA LEU A 615 2.04 14.00 9.79
C LEU A 615 3.47 14.41 9.37
N ARG A 616 4.17 15.18 10.20
CA ARG A 616 5.60 15.53 9.99
C ARG A 616 6.55 14.55 10.69
N GLY A 617 6.16 14.01 11.84
CA GLY A 617 6.88 12.98 12.58
C GLY A 617 7.11 11.74 11.71
N ASP A 618 6.05 11.21 11.12
CA ASP A 618 6.10 10.04 10.24
C ASP A 618 6.89 10.30 8.96
N ALA A 619 6.78 11.50 8.38
CA ALA A 619 7.63 11.87 7.25
C ALA A 619 9.12 11.85 7.63
N ALA A 620 9.46 12.37 8.82
CA ALA A 620 10.82 12.31 9.35
C ALA A 620 11.27 10.88 9.69
N LYS A 621 10.36 10.05 10.19
CA LYS A 621 10.55 8.61 10.46
C LYS A 621 11.05 7.89 9.22
N ILE A 622 10.28 7.98 8.14
CA ILE A 622 10.56 7.31 6.87
C ILE A 622 11.91 7.77 6.30
N CYS A 623 12.20 9.07 6.33
CA CYS A 623 13.43 9.60 5.73
C CYS A 623 14.72 9.30 6.51
N LYS A 624 14.67 9.16 7.85
CA LYS A 624 15.88 9.21 8.69
C LYS A 624 16.09 8.03 9.63
N TYR A 625 15.03 7.35 10.03
CA TYR A 625 15.08 6.35 11.09
C TYR A 625 14.79 4.93 10.60
N THR A 626 14.12 4.79 9.46
CA THR A 626 13.81 3.49 8.86
C THR A 626 14.41 3.32 7.47
N ARG A 627 14.53 2.07 7.03
CA ARG A 627 14.81 1.73 5.63
C ARG A 627 13.70 2.28 4.73
N ARG A 628 14.02 2.52 3.47
CA ARG A 628 13.02 2.90 2.47
C ARG A 628 12.02 1.75 2.28
N PRO A 629 10.72 1.99 2.40
CA PRO A 629 9.73 0.95 2.15
C PRO A 629 9.71 0.55 0.67
N ILE A 630 9.43 -0.72 0.41
CA ILE A 630 9.22 -1.23 -0.94
C ILE A 630 7.92 -0.62 -1.49
N PRO A 631 7.92 -0.04 -2.70
CA PRO A 631 6.71 0.53 -3.27
C PRO A 631 5.67 -0.55 -3.59
N HIS A 632 4.54 -0.51 -2.89
CA HIS A 632 3.40 -1.39 -3.12
C HIS A 632 2.18 -0.59 -3.55
N ARG A 633 1.44 -1.15 -4.52
CA ARG A 633 0.11 -0.67 -4.87
C ARG A 633 -0.89 -1.04 -3.79
N ALA A 634 -1.79 -0.13 -3.49
CA ALA A 634 -2.95 -0.37 -2.64
C ALA A 634 -4.13 0.36 -3.26
N GLU A 635 -5.33 -0.20 -3.15
CA GLU A 635 -6.57 0.48 -3.56
C GLU A 635 -7.29 1.16 -2.40
N SER A 636 -6.84 0.89 -1.18
CA SER A 636 -7.50 1.23 0.07
C SER A 636 -6.51 1.24 1.23
N ILE A 637 -6.89 1.88 2.34
CA ILE A 637 -6.23 1.68 3.65
C ILE A 637 -6.41 0.23 4.17
N GLY A 638 -7.24 -0.57 3.52
CA GLY A 638 -7.39 -2.00 3.74
C GLY A 638 -8.20 -2.32 5.00
N PRO A 639 -7.71 -3.19 5.90
CA PRO A 639 -8.46 -3.67 7.06
C PRO A 639 -8.83 -2.56 8.06
N TRP A 640 -8.12 -1.43 8.04
CA TRP A 640 -8.33 -0.32 8.97
C TRP A 640 -9.70 0.32 8.82
N LEU A 641 -10.24 0.38 7.61
CA LEU A 641 -11.58 0.90 7.38
C LEU A 641 -12.64 0.07 8.13
N GLY A 642 -12.55 -1.25 8.04
CA GLY A 642 -13.44 -2.17 8.78
C GLY A 642 -13.28 -2.05 10.30
N ASN A 643 -12.05 -1.86 10.78
CA ASN A 643 -11.78 -1.61 12.20
C ASN A 643 -12.42 -0.30 12.68
N MET A 644 -12.27 0.78 11.92
CA MET A 644 -12.90 2.07 12.22
C MET A 644 -14.42 1.97 12.23
N GLU A 645 -15.03 1.28 11.27
CA GLU A 645 -16.48 1.05 11.27
C GLU A 645 -16.95 0.31 12.53
N THR A 646 -16.17 -0.66 12.99
CA THR A 646 -16.43 -1.39 14.24
C THR A 646 -16.35 -0.46 15.44
N LEU A 647 -15.37 0.45 15.48
CA LEU A 647 -15.27 1.49 16.52
C LEU A 647 -16.44 2.48 16.46
N VAL A 648 -16.93 2.86 15.27
CA VAL A 648 -18.11 3.72 15.15
C VAL A 648 -19.37 3.00 15.64
N TRP A 649 -19.58 1.72 15.30
CA TRP A 649 -20.68 0.96 15.89
C TRP A 649 -20.54 0.87 17.42
N LEU A 650 -19.34 0.62 17.93
CA LEU A 650 -19.13 0.57 19.37
C LEU A 650 -19.38 1.93 20.05
N SER A 651 -19.12 3.04 19.35
CA SER A 651 -19.42 4.38 19.86
C SER A 651 -20.90 4.61 20.14
N SER A 652 -21.82 4.02 19.35
CA SER A 652 -23.25 4.16 19.63
C SER A 652 -23.64 3.49 20.94
N ILE A 653 -22.92 2.44 21.34
CA ILE A 653 -23.12 1.74 22.61
C ILE A 653 -22.47 2.54 23.75
N THR A 654 -21.18 2.90 23.62
CA THR A 654 -20.44 3.54 24.72
C THR A 654 -20.97 4.93 25.04
N MET A 655 -21.24 5.75 24.04
CA MET A 655 -21.71 7.12 24.25
C MET A 655 -23.11 7.16 24.87
N ALA A 656 -24.00 6.25 24.49
CA ALA A 656 -25.33 6.14 25.09
C ALA A 656 -25.26 5.65 26.54
N SER A 657 -24.40 4.67 26.80
CA SER A 657 -24.16 4.17 28.16
C SER A 657 -23.62 5.29 29.06
N PHE A 658 -22.64 6.08 28.59
CA PHE A 658 -22.11 7.22 29.34
C PHE A 658 -23.13 8.33 29.54
N ALA A 659 -23.91 8.64 28.50
CA ALA A 659 -24.95 9.65 28.57
C ALA A 659 -26.02 9.34 29.62
N TYR A 660 -26.30 8.05 29.88
CA TYR A 660 -27.25 7.64 30.92
C TYR A 660 -26.60 7.44 32.29
N LEU A 661 -25.54 6.62 32.38
CA LEU A 661 -24.91 6.21 33.64
C LEU A 661 -24.33 7.39 34.41
N PHE A 662 -23.73 8.35 33.70
CA PHE A 662 -23.01 9.48 34.29
C PHE A 662 -23.82 10.78 34.22
N HIS A 663 -25.11 10.70 33.88
CA HIS A 663 -25.97 11.87 33.92
C HIS A 663 -26.19 12.33 35.37
N PRO A 664 -26.14 13.64 35.69
CA PRO A 664 -26.29 14.14 37.05
C PRO A 664 -27.59 13.74 37.76
N THR A 665 -28.64 13.42 37.00
CA THR A 665 -29.94 13.00 37.54
C THR A 665 -30.08 11.48 37.72
N THR A 666 -29.11 10.70 37.26
CA THR A 666 -29.16 9.23 37.35
C THR A 666 -28.51 8.76 38.63
N HIS A 667 -29.25 7.99 39.45
CA HIS A 667 -28.69 7.34 40.62
C HIS A 667 -28.06 6.00 40.23
N ILE A 668 -26.73 5.93 40.19
CA ILE A 668 -25.99 4.76 39.68
C ILE A 668 -26.35 3.47 40.44
N HIS A 669 -26.56 3.53 41.75
CA HIS A 669 -26.90 2.36 42.58
C HIS A 669 -28.39 1.99 42.61
N SER A 670 -29.24 2.60 41.77
CA SER A 670 -30.66 2.24 41.67
C SER A 670 -30.85 0.89 40.96
N SER A 671 -31.79 0.07 41.43
CA SER A 671 -32.12 -1.23 40.83
C SER A 671 -32.62 -1.14 39.38
N TYR A 672 -33.13 0.02 38.96
CA TYR A 672 -33.62 0.25 37.59
C TYR A 672 -32.54 0.73 36.61
N THR A 673 -31.38 1.17 37.11
CA THR A 673 -30.28 1.71 36.30
C THR A 673 -29.82 0.74 35.21
N PRO A 674 -29.63 -0.57 35.45
CA PRO A 674 -29.25 -1.51 34.39
C PRO A 674 -30.28 -1.57 33.25
N VAL A 675 -31.57 -1.59 33.58
CA VAL A 675 -32.65 -1.71 32.59
C VAL A 675 -32.71 -0.48 31.69
N PHE A 676 -32.68 0.72 32.29
CA PHE A 676 -32.71 1.96 31.51
C PHE A 676 -31.40 2.22 30.74
N THR A 677 -30.24 1.76 31.25
CA THR A 677 -28.98 1.81 30.49
C THR A 677 -29.08 0.93 29.25
N LEU A 678 -29.61 -0.30 29.38
CA LEU A 678 -29.82 -1.19 28.23
C LEU A 678 -30.82 -0.61 27.23
N LEU A 679 -31.90 0.02 27.71
CA LEU A 679 -32.86 0.71 26.86
C LEU A 679 -32.20 1.87 26.10
N ALA A 680 -31.39 2.69 26.76
CA ALA A 680 -30.65 3.79 26.12
C ALA A 680 -29.69 3.27 25.05
N ILE A 681 -28.98 2.17 25.31
CA ILE A 681 -28.11 1.51 24.34
C ILE A 681 -28.92 1.01 23.14
N LEU A 682 -30.05 0.31 23.37
CA LEU A 682 -30.90 -0.21 22.30
C LEU A 682 -31.41 0.92 21.40
N VAL A 683 -31.91 2.01 22.00
CA VAL A 683 -32.40 3.18 21.25
C VAL A 683 -31.27 3.82 20.44
N SER A 684 -30.09 3.99 21.03
CA SER A 684 -28.92 4.56 20.35
C SER A 684 -28.42 3.68 19.20
N GLU A 685 -28.41 2.36 19.36
CA GLU A 685 -28.00 1.43 18.30
C GLU A 685 -28.97 1.49 17.11
N HIS A 686 -30.28 1.51 17.35
CA HIS A 686 -31.27 1.67 16.28
C HIS A 686 -31.15 3.02 15.59
N LEU A 687 -30.88 4.09 16.37
CA LEU A 687 -30.59 5.41 15.83
C LEU A 687 -29.33 5.41 14.96
N PHE A 688 -28.26 4.74 15.39
CA PHE A 688 -27.03 4.57 14.60
C PHE A 688 -27.32 3.89 13.26
N ILE A 689 -28.07 2.79 13.26
CA ILE A 689 -28.44 2.07 12.05
C ILE A 689 -29.25 2.98 11.11
N ALA A 690 -30.25 3.69 11.65
CA ALA A 690 -31.09 4.60 10.87
C ALA A 690 -30.29 5.78 10.28
N LEU A 691 -29.44 6.42 11.09
CA LEU A 691 -28.56 7.52 10.65
C LEU A 691 -27.58 7.05 9.59
N ARG A 692 -26.91 5.90 9.80
CA ARG A 692 -25.96 5.35 8.82
C ARG A 692 -26.64 5.00 7.50
N PHE A 693 -27.83 4.40 7.56
CA PHE A 693 -28.63 4.15 6.36
C PHE A 693 -29.00 5.45 5.63
N GLY A 694 -29.48 6.45 6.37
CA GLY A 694 -29.83 7.77 5.84
C GLY A 694 -28.64 8.47 5.17
N VAL A 695 -27.48 8.50 5.85
CA VAL A 695 -26.23 9.07 5.31
C VAL A 695 -25.82 8.35 4.03
N ARG A 696 -25.80 7.02 4.01
CA ARG A 696 -25.44 6.25 2.80
C ARG A 696 -26.37 6.55 1.63
N LYS A 697 -27.69 6.60 1.88
CA LYS A 697 -28.65 6.95 0.83
C LYS A 697 -28.45 8.38 0.32
N ALA A 698 -28.24 9.34 1.22
CA ALA A 698 -27.94 10.72 0.84
C ALA A 698 -26.66 10.83 0.01
N LEU A 699 -25.60 10.13 0.42
CA LEU A 699 -24.32 10.11 -0.30
C LEU A 699 -24.41 9.45 -1.67
N ASN A 700 -25.26 8.43 -1.85
CA ASN A 700 -25.50 7.79 -3.14
C ASN A 700 -26.27 8.67 -4.13
N LEU A 701 -27.05 9.65 -3.64
CA LEU A 701 -27.72 10.63 -4.51
C LEU A 701 -26.73 11.66 -5.07
N ILE A 702 -25.60 11.86 -4.40
CA ILE A 702 -24.56 12.78 -4.84
C ILE A 702 -23.58 11.98 -5.72
N PRO A 703 -23.51 12.24 -7.03
CA PRO A 703 -22.56 11.54 -7.89
C PRO A 703 -21.14 11.78 -7.38
N SER A 704 -20.35 10.71 -7.34
CA SER A 704 -18.93 10.81 -6.98
C SER A 704 -18.11 11.23 -8.20
N MET A 705 -17.07 12.04 -7.99
CA MET A 705 -16.11 12.37 -9.06
C MET A 705 -15.51 11.08 -9.67
N ALA A 706 -15.22 10.10 -8.81
CA ALA A 706 -14.84 8.75 -9.16
C ALA A 706 -15.73 8.12 -10.26
N GLU A 707 -17.04 8.07 -10.01
CA GLU A 707 -17.99 7.45 -10.93
C GLU A 707 -18.08 8.20 -12.27
N TRP A 708 -18.00 9.52 -12.24
CA TRP A 708 -17.97 10.32 -13.46
C TRP A 708 -16.71 10.08 -14.29
N LEU A 709 -15.54 10.01 -13.65
CA LEU A 709 -14.25 9.73 -14.32
C LEU A 709 -14.27 8.38 -15.02
N VAL A 710 -14.69 7.32 -14.31
CA VAL A 710 -14.75 5.96 -14.87
C VAL A 710 -15.72 5.89 -16.04
N ARG A 711 -16.92 6.47 -15.91
CA ARG A 711 -17.89 6.50 -17.02
C ARG A 711 -17.35 7.25 -18.24
N LYS A 712 -16.60 8.33 -18.01
CA LYS A 712 -15.96 9.11 -19.08
C LYS A 712 -14.88 8.29 -19.80
N GLU A 713 -14.02 7.61 -19.05
CA GLU A 713 -12.96 6.76 -19.61
C GLU A 713 -13.55 5.56 -20.37
N GLU A 714 -14.54 4.87 -19.80
CA GLU A 714 -15.24 3.76 -20.47
C GLU A 714 -15.94 4.22 -21.77
N TYR A 715 -16.57 5.40 -21.75
CA TYR A 715 -17.19 5.98 -22.94
C TYR A 715 -16.13 6.28 -24.01
N ASN A 716 -15.02 6.91 -23.63
CA ASN A 716 -13.93 7.21 -24.55
C ASN A 716 -13.35 5.94 -25.17
N LEU A 717 -13.11 4.91 -24.37
CA LEU A 717 -12.63 3.61 -24.85
C LEU A 717 -13.59 3.03 -25.89
N LYS A 718 -14.90 2.95 -25.56
CA LYS A 718 -15.93 2.44 -26.48
C LYS A 718 -15.98 3.27 -27.77
N LYS A 719 -15.84 4.59 -27.68
CA LYS A 719 -15.82 5.49 -28.83
C LYS A 719 -14.61 5.21 -29.72
N VAL A 720 -13.40 5.08 -29.17
CA VAL A 720 -12.20 4.78 -29.95
C VAL A 720 -12.33 3.45 -30.68
N TRP A 721 -12.84 2.41 -30.01
CA TRP A 721 -13.11 1.11 -30.65
C TRP A 721 -14.16 1.21 -31.75
N LEU A 722 -15.22 1.99 -31.54
CA LEU A 722 -16.23 2.24 -32.57
C LEU A 722 -15.64 2.96 -33.78
N ASP A 723 -14.87 4.02 -33.56
CA ASP A 723 -14.19 4.78 -34.62
C ASP A 723 -13.22 3.90 -35.41
N ARG A 724 -12.52 2.96 -34.75
CA ARG A 724 -11.68 1.95 -35.42
C ARG A 724 -12.51 0.99 -36.27
N MET A 725 -13.61 0.46 -35.74
CA MET A 725 -14.49 -0.44 -36.50
C MET A 725 -15.05 0.26 -37.74
N VAL A 726 -15.48 1.52 -37.60
CA VAL A 726 -15.99 2.33 -38.71
C VAL A 726 -14.87 2.67 -39.71
N GLY A 727 -13.69 3.05 -39.26
CA GLY A 727 -12.54 3.34 -40.13
C GLY A 727 -12.07 2.12 -40.90
N ASN A 728 -12.04 0.95 -40.25
CA ASN A 728 -11.76 -0.33 -40.91
C ASN A 728 -12.87 -0.71 -41.90
N HIS A 729 -14.14 -0.44 -41.57
CA HIS A 729 -15.25 -0.64 -42.49
C HIS A 729 -15.16 0.26 -43.72
N GLN A 730 -14.80 1.54 -43.55
CA GLN A 730 -14.58 2.46 -44.67
C GLN A 730 -13.40 2.02 -45.55
N LYS A 731 -12.29 1.57 -44.96
CA LYS A 731 -11.16 0.98 -45.70
C LYS A 731 -11.57 -0.30 -46.43
N PHE A 732 -12.39 -1.15 -45.81
CA PHE A 732 -12.95 -2.35 -46.44
C PHE A 732 -13.85 -2.01 -47.63
N VAL A 733 -14.75 -1.03 -47.48
CA VAL A 733 -15.62 -0.55 -48.57
C VAL A 733 -14.79 0.09 -49.69
N ALA A 734 -13.77 0.88 -49.37
CA ALA A 734 -12.87 1.47 -50.36
C ALA A 734 -12.08 0.41 -51.12
N ARG A 735 -11.62 -0.65 -50.43
CA ARG A 735 -10.94 -1.79 -51.06
C ARG A 735 -11.89 -2.57 -51.98
N ARG A 736 -13.13 -2.77 -51.56
CA ARG A 736 -14.19 -3.37 -52.39
C ARG A 736 -14.57 -2.48 -53.59
N GLY A 737 -14.48 -1.16 -53.44
CA GLY A 737 -14.69 -0.20 -54.53
C GLY A 737 -13.60 -0.27 -55.61
N LEU A 738 -12.34 -0.52 -55.20
CA LEU A 738 -11.21 -0.74 -56.11
C LEU A 738 -11.22 -2.17 -56.70
N GLU A 739 -11.61 -3.17 -55.91
CA GLU A 739 -11.84 -4.53 -56.42
C GLU A 739 -13.03 -4.55 -57.39
N HIS A 740 -14.06 -3.70 -57.25
CA HIS A 740 -15.12 -3.57 -58.26
C HIS A 740 -14.65 -3.03 -59.63
N GLU A 741 -13.49 -2.36 -59.71
CA GLU A 741 -12.86 -2.00 -60.98
C GLU A 741 -12.12 -3.18 -61.63
N GLU A 742 -11.65 -4.18 -60.85
CA GLU A 742 -10.98 -5.40 -61.36
C GLU A 742 -11.92 -6.63 -61.49
N ASP A 743 -12.84 -6.86 -60.54
CA ASP A 743 -13.86 -7.94 -60.50
C ASP A 743 -15.08 -7.70 -61.40
N ASN A 744 -15.06 -6.64 -62.21
CA ASN A 744 -15.99 -6.50 -63.34
C ASN A 744 -15.75 -7.57 -64.43
N SER A 745 -14.78 -8.47 -64.25
CA SER A 745 -14.62 -9.69 -65.05
C SER A 745 -15.65 -10.78 -64.75
N ASP A 746 -16.35 -10.75 -63.60
CA ASP A 746 -17.34 -11.78 -63.23
C ASP A 746 -18.79 -11.38 -63.52
N LEU A 747 -19.01 -10.14 -63.97
CA LEU A 747 -20.21 -9.73 -64.74
C LEU A 747 -20.04 -10.09 -66.23
N ALA A 748 -19.47 -11.27 -66.51
CA ALA A 748 -19.18 -11.83 -67.82
C ALA A 748 -20.41 -12.29 -68.61
N ASP A 749 -21.63 -11.88 -68.22
CA ASP A 749 -22.77 -11.97 -69.12
C ASP A 749 -22.85 -10.64 -69.88
N GLY A 750 -22.43 -10.65 -71.16
CA GLY A 750 -22.17 -9.45 -71.95
C GLY A 750 -23.34 -8.47 -72.10
N LEU A 751 -24.56 -8.87 -71.71
CA LEU A 751 -25.73 -8.00 -71.61
C LEU A 751 -25.72 -7.16 -70.33
N SER A 752 -25.43 -7.76 -69.17
CA SER A 752 -25.42 -7.05 -67.88
C SER A 752 -24.30 -6.01 -67.81
N TYR A 753 -23.10 -6.35 -68.28
CA TYR A 753 -22.00 -5.38 -68.35
C TYR A 753 -22.32 -4.20 -69.28
N LYS A 754 -22.94 -4.45 -70.45
CA LYS A 754 -23.34 -3.37 -71.36
C LYS A 754 -24.47 -2.50 -70.80
N LEU A 755 -25.43 -3.09 -70.09
CA LEU A 755 -26.60 -2.39 -69.57
C LEU A 755 -26.25 -1.49 -68.37
N TRP A 756 -25.39 -1.96 -67.46
CA TRP A 756 -25.16 -1.29 -66.19
C TRP A 756 -23.88 -0.44 -66.13
N ASN A 757 -22.93 -0.64 -67.05
CA ASN A 757 -21.62 0.05 -67.00
C ASN A 757 -21.51 1.25 -67.96
N HIS A 758 -22.42 1.39 -68.93
CA HIS A 758 -22.39 2.53 -69.85
C HIS A 758 -22.96 3.83 -69.24
N HIS A 759 -23.53 3.77 -68.03
CA HIS A 759 -24.41 4.79 -67.46
C HIS A 759 -24.07 5.13 -66.00
N LEU A 760 -22.80 5.40 -65.70
CA LEU A 760 -22.36 5.75 -64.34
C LEU A 760 -22.59 7.23 -63.96
N ASP A 761 -22.93 8.10 -64.93
CA ASP A 761 -23.32 9.48 -64.63
C ASP A 761 -24.85 9.66 -64.70
N ARG A 762 -25.49 9.66 -63.53
CA ARG A 762 -26.96 9.77 -63.41
C ARG A 762 -27.52 11.07 -64.03
N GLN A 763 -26.71 12.11 -64.18
CA GLN A 763 -27.11 13.35 -64.86
C GLN A 763 -27.08 13.24 -66.40
N ALA A 764 -26.19 12.41 -66.94
CA ALA A 764 -26.14 12.12 -68.37
C ALA A 764 -27.35 11.27 -68.79
N GLU A 765 -27.73 10.26 -67.99
CA GLU A 765 -28.94 9.45 -68.22
C GLU A 765 -30.21 10.30 -68.24
N THR A 766 -30.35 11.24 -67.31
CA THR A 766 -31.53 12.12 -67.28
C THR A 766 -31.59 13.02 -68.51
N SER A 767 -30.43 13.48 -69.00
CA SER A 767 -30.35 14.31 -70.21
C SER A 767 -30.68 13.52 -71.48
N GLU A 768 -30.22 12.26 -71.57
CA GLU A 768 -30.52 11.35 -72.67
C GLU A 768 -32.00 10.91 -72.64
N ALA A 769 -32.56 10.63 -71.46
CA ALA A 769 -33.99 10.36 -71.28
C ALA A 769 -34.84 11.57 -71.73
N ILE A 770 -34.43 12.79 -71.40
CA ILE A 770 -35.11 14.02 -71.87
C ILE A 770 -35.03 14.13 -73.40
N GLN A 771 -33.89 13.81 -74.02
CA GLN A 771 -33.77 13.78 -75.49
C GLN A 771 -34.65 12.71 -76.14
N LEU A 772 -34.73 11.52 -75.56
CA LEU A 772 -35.59 10.44 -76.06
C LEU A 772 -37.08 10.83 -76.00
N VAL A 773 -37.51 11.46 -74.90
CA VAL A 773 -38.86 12.03 -74.79
C VAL A 773 -39.09 13.11 -75.85
N GLN A 774 -38.15 14.04 -76.03
CA GLN A 774 -38.26 15.09 -77.05
C GLN A 774 -38.30 14.54 -78.48
N ASN A 775 -37.58 13.45 -78.76
CA ASN A 775 -37.58 12.80 -80.07
C ASN A 775 -38.87 12.02 -80.35
N ALA A 776 -39.48 11.39 -79.34
CA ALA A 776 -40.78 10.72 -79.47
C ALA A 776 -41.92 11.69 -79.83
N PHE A 777 -41.84 12.96 -79.42
CA PHE A 777 -42.79 14.01 -79.80
C PHE A 777 -42.45 14.71 -81.13
N LYS A 778 -41.28 14.45 -81.73
CA LYS A 778 -40.90 14.95 -83.07
C LYS A 778 -41.36 14.03 -84.19
N THR A 779 -41.64 12.76 -83.89
CA THR A 779 -42.34 11.84 -84.79
C THR A 779 -43.84 12.06 -84.68
N LYS A 780 -44.41 12.76 -85.68
CA LYS A 780 -45.84 12.82 -85.93
C LYS A 780 -46.21 11.79 -86.99
#